data_AF-A0A7S1QFZ7-F1
#
_entry.id   AF-A0A7S1QFZ7-F1
#
_cell.length_a   1.000
_cell.length_b   1.000
_cell.length_c   1.000
_cell.angle_alpha   90.00
_cell.angle_beta   90.00
_cell.angle_gamma   90.00
#
_symmetry.space_group_name_H-M   'P 1'
#
loop_
_entity.id
_entity.type
_entity.pdbx_description
1 polymer ?
#
loop_
_entity_poly.entity_id
_entity_poly.type
_entity_poly.pdbx_seq_one_letter_code
_entity_poly.pdbx_strand_id
1 'polypeptide(L)'
;MADSDPVVTALTASGFVAVGTDPAQREQQGKPFPLVLVPNPAGKHAAGSNFVLLQEFMRANHEAVRRAASEYGAVLFSGFDVRSGEEWSTLLNSTGIKQMSYVGGAAVRKLIVGCESRPMQDMQVLTTNESPPSQPIPFHHELAQTANPPDHICFYCLHNDAEGGSTPLIRSDFVWEFIVKTHPDFAAKIEALGVKYRKVAPGRDDPSSALGRSWRSMFHVETKEAAEAAMTKEGNTWEWLNDEDDSCRVISPVLPAVRVSSNGAKTFYNQLVAAYTGWVDKRNALKQAVVFADDTPLPDDVVMDIVRFMNANACAYRWSPGRFVIVDNSVAYHSREPFTGRRRIYAAIGQGTKPVAPTGATSATHLSLHTGARMPQVGFGCWKVPKDVCADTIYQAIKAGYRLIDSACDYGNEQQTGAGIRRAIDEGLVKREDLFVVSKLWNTFHRPENVEVGLRKTLADLGLEYVDLYLIHFPIAQKFVPIEARYPPEWIHDPSAAAPRMELDEGVTYQQTWQAMEAAHDAGLAKHIGFCNIGTLQIRQVLQYARVKPAVLQVEMHPQLTQQRLLRMARESGIQVMAFSNLGASSYVELGMAQPAESLLTHEAVAAVAKRVGRTPAQVLLRWGVQRGTVVIPKTSKPERLGENLSLFDFALGDEDMAALDGLNANRRYNDPGHFCEAAFNTFCPIYD
;
A
#
# COMPACT_ATOMS: atom_id res chain seq x y z
N MET A 1 -31.67 7.64 9.25
CA MET A 1 -30.72 7.25 8.19
C MET A 1 -29.34 6.82 8.72
N ALA A 2 -29.03 6.92 10.02
CA ALA A 2 -27.77 6.43 10.60
C ALA A 2 -27.82 4.94 11.04
N ASP A 3 -29.01 4.41 11.39
CA ASP A 3 -29.16 3.02 11.91
C ASP A 3 -28.90 1.90 10.88
N SER A 4 -28.67 2.23 9.60
CA SER A 4 -28.34 1.26 8.55
C SER A 4 -26.87 1.31 8.12
N ASP A 5 -26.03 2.17 8.70
CA ASP A 5 -24.60 2.23 8.39
C ASP A 5 -23.84 1.15 9.20
N PRO A 6 -23.18 0.17 8.55
CA PRO A 6 -22.48 -0.92 9.25
C PRO A 6 -21.43 -0.45 10.24
N VAL A 7 -20.78 0.70 9.99
CA VAL A 7 -19.77 1.27 10.90
C VAL A 7 -20.43 1.82 12.16
N VAL A 8 -21.57 2.48 12.00
CA VAL A 8 -22.38 2.95 13.13
C VAL A 8 -22.89 1.76 13.95
N THR A 9 -23.42 0.73 13.28
CA THR A 9 -23.88 -0.49 13.96
C THR A 9 -22.77 -1.14 14.77
N ALA A 10 -21.55 -1.23 14.22
CA ALA A 10 -20.41 -1.78 14.94
C ALA A 10 -20.05 -0.94 16.18
N LEU A 11 -20.01 0.39 16.05
CA LEU A 11 -19.70 1.29 17.15
C LEU A 11 -20.75 1.25 18.26
N THR A 12 -22.04 1.15 17.92
CA THR A 12 -23.13 1.16 18.92
C THR A 12 -23.47 -0.23 19.47
N ALA A 13 -22.91 -1.32 18.89
CA ALA A 13 -23.23 -2.70 19.27
C ALA A 13 -22.99 -3.02 20.75
N SER A 14 -21.96 -2.43 21.36
CA SER A 14 -21.67 -2.60 22.80
C SER A 14 -22.74 -2.00 23.72
N GLY A 15 -23.59 -1.12 23.19
CA GLY A 15 -24.52 -0.33 23.98
C GLY A 15 -23.85 0.72 24.87
N PHE A 16 -22.53 0.91 24.80
CA PHE A 16 -21.80 1.91 25.60
C PHE A 16 -21.88 3.32 24.99
N VAL A 17 -21.79 3.42 23.67
CA VAL A 17 -21.94 4.69 22.93
C VAL A 17 -23.21 4.69 22.10
N ALA A 18 -23.73 5.88 21.85
CA ALA A 18 -24.82 6.14 20.91
C ALA A 18 -24.40 7.21 19.90
N VAL A 19 -25.06 7.22 18.73
CA VAL A 19 -24.93 8.34 17.79
C VAL A 19 -25.65 9.55 18.36
N GLY A 20 -24.91 10.64 18.54
CA GLY A 20 -25.44 11.93 18.96
C GLY A 20 -25.60 12.90 17.78
N THR A 21 -25.97 14.12 18.11
CA THR A 21 -26.05 15.25 17.17
C THR A 21 -25.31 16.45 17.75
N ASP A 22 -24.70 17.28 16.91
CA ASP A 22 -24.15 18.58 17.30
C ASP A 22 -24.84 19.67 16.45
N PRO A 23 -25.21 20.83 17.02
CA PRO A 23 -25.85 21.91 16.24
C PRO A 23 -25.03 22.41 15.05
N ALA A 24 -23.71 22.24 15.08
CA ALA A 24 -22.83 22.62 13.97
C ALA A 24 -22.69 21.53 12.90
N GLN A 25 -23.15 20.30 13.17
CA GLN A 25 -23.06 19.17 12.25
C GLN A 25 -23.80 19.48 10.94
N ARG A 26 -23.20 19.11 9.82
CA ARG A 26 -23.79 19.30 8.48
C ARG A 26 -23.84 17.98 7.73
N GLU A 27 -24.66 17.89 6.70
CA GLU A 27 -24.59 16.78 5.76
C GLU A 27 -23.56 17.10 4.67
N GLN A 28 -22.57 16.23 4.49
CA GLN A 28 -21.57 16.33 3.42
C GLN A 28 -21.33 14.93 2.86
N GLN A 29 -21.35 14.78 1.53
CA GLN A 29 -21.27 13.48 0.85
C GLN A 29 -22.34 12.46 1.34
N GLY A 30 -23.56 12.93 1.60
CA GLY A 30 -24.69 12.11 2.04
C GLY A 30 -24.56 11.53 3.46
N LYS A 31 -23.58 12.00 4.25
CA LYS A 31 -23.36 11.57 5.63
C LYS A 31 -23.33 12.78 6.60
N PRO A 32 -23.77 12.61 7.86
CA PRO A 32 -23.58 13.62 8.89
C PRO A 32 -22.10 13.81 9.22
N PHE A 33 -21.60 15.05 9.19
CA PHE A 33 -20.20 15.38 9.35
C PHE A 33 -19.98 16.45 10.44
N PRO A 34 -19.10 16.18 11.43
CA PRO A 34 -18.46 14.88 11.75
C PRO A 34 -19.48 13.86 12.26
N LEU A 35 -19.12 12.57 12.34
CA LEU A 35 -19.91 11.61 13.13
C LEU A 35 -19.78 11.98 14.61
N VAL A 36 -20.89 12.10 15.34
CA VAL A 36 -20.87 12.45 16.77
C VAL A 36 -21.20 11.22 17.60
N LEU A 37 -20.31 10.85 18.51
CA LEU A 37 -20.51 9.77 19.49
C LEU A 37 -20.64 10.35 20.90
N VAL A 38 -21.64 9.86 21.63
CA VAL A 38 -21.93 10.26 23.01
C VAL A 38 -22.13 9.01 23.89
N PRO A 39 -22.00 9.10 25.23
CA PRO A 39 -22.39 8.02 26.12
C PRO A 39 -23.86 7.62 25.90
N ASN A 40 -24.15 6.33 25.83
CA ASN A 40 -25.51 5.84 25.71
C ASN A 40 -26.24 5.91 27.08
N PRO A 41 -27.30 6.73 27.24
CA PRO A 41 -28.02 6.85 28.51
C PRO A 41 -28.74 5.56 28.95
N ALA A 42 -29.04 4.67 28.00
CA ALA A 42 -29.75 3.40 28.25
C ALA A 42 -28.80 2.20 28.46
N GLY A 43 -27.48 2.42 28.41
CA GLY A 43 -26.49 1.36 28.56
C GLY A 43 -26.41 0.82 29.99
N LYS A 44 -26.14 -0.49 30.14
CA LYS A 44 -25.80 -1.08 31.45
C LYS A 44 -24.41 -0.60 31.85
N HIS A 45 -24.34 0.50 32.60
CA HIS A 45 -23.07 0.95 33.18
C HIS A 45 -22.69 0.03 34.34
N ALA A 46 -21.70 -0.85 34.15
CA ALA A 46 -21.03 -1.49 35.27
C ALA A 46 -20.42 -0.40 36.16
N ALA A 47 -20.37 -0.62 37.48
CA ALA A 47 -19.79 0.33 38.43
C ALA A 47 -18.28 0.57 38.12
N GLY A 48 -17.99 1.61 37.35
CA GLY A 48 -16.65 1.99 36.89
C GLY A 48 -16.64 3.46 36.41
N SER A 49 -15.47 4.11 36.38
CA SER A 49 -15.39 5.48 35.86
C SER A 49 -15.69 5.51 34.36
N ASN A 50 -16.39 6.53 33.89
CA ASN A 50 -16.73 6.74 32.46
C ASN A 50 -15.48 6.67 31.56
N PHE A 51 -14.32 7.09 32.08
CA PHE A 51 -13.03 7.02 31.39
C PHE A 51 -12.53 5.59 31.12
N VAL A 52 -12.58 4.69 32.11
CA VAL A 52 -12.10 3.30 31.95
C VAL A 52 -12.93 2.55 30.91
N LEU A 53 -14.26 2.72 30.96
CA LEU A 53 -15.16 2.13 29.97
C LEU A 53 -14.93 2.71 28.58
N LEU A 54 -14.64 4.02 28.47
CA LEU A 54 -14.24 4.61 27.19
C LEU A 54 -12.93 4.02 26.68
N GLN A 55 -11.94 3.80 27.54
CA GLN A 55 -10.68 3.17 27.14
C GLN A 55 -10.88 1.74 26.63
N GLU A 56 -11.70 0.94 27.32
CA GLU A 56 -12.07 -0.41 26.89
C GLU A 56 -12.84 -0.39 25.57
N PHE A 57 -13.80 0.53 25.42
CA PHE A 57 -14.53 0.75 24.19
C PHE A 57 -13.58 1.08 23.03
N MET A 58 -12.69 2.05 23.23
CA MET A 58 -11.72 2.48 22.21
C MET A 58 -10.82 1.31 21.82
N ARG A 59 -10.34 0.51 22.78
CA ARG A 59 -9.52 -0.68 22.52
C ARG A 59 -10.28 -1.76 21.76
N ALA A 60 -11.53 -2.04 22.14
CA ALA A 60 -12.34 -3.08 21.50
C ALA A 60 -12.85 -2.67 20.10
N ASN A 61 -13.02 -1.36 19.85
CA ASN A 61 -13.64 -0.84 18.63
C ASN A 61 -12.69 0.04 17.80
N HIS A 62 -11.38 -0.05 18.04
CA HIS A 62 -10.38 0.84 17.45
C HIS A 62 -10.43 0.87 15.91
N GLU A 63 -10.68 -0.27 15.26
CA GLU A 63 -10.85 -0.35 13.81
C GLU A 63 -12.12 0.35 13.34
N ALA A 64 -13.25 0.12 14.02
CA ALA A 64 -14.52 0.78 13.71
C ALA A 64 -14.43 2.30 13.89
N VAL A 65 -13.70 2.79 14.91
CA VAL A 65 -13.45 4.22 15.12
C VAL A 65 -12.62 4.81 13.99
N ARG A 66 -11.53 4.14 13.56
CA ARG A 66 -10.71 4.60 12.43
C ARG A 66 -11.47 4.54 11.10
N ARG A 67 -12.26 3.49 10.88
CA ARG A 67 -13.13 3.37 9.72
C ARG A 67 -14.20 4.46 9.70
N ALA A 68 -14.79 4.78 10.84
CA ALA A 68 -15.71 5.91 10.95
C ALA A 68 -15.02 7.24 10.63
N ALA A 69 -13.79 7.45 11.11
CA ALA A 69 -13.01 8.64 10.74
C ALA A 69 -12.73 8.71 9.24
N SER A 70 -12.45 7.59 8.58
CA SER A 70 -12.27 7.54 7.12
C SER A 70 -13.57 7.76 6.34
N GLU A 71 -14.67 7.10 6.72
CA GLU A 71 -15.94 7.19 6.00
C GLU A 71 -16.65 8.52 6.22
N TYR A 72 -16.68 9.02 7.46
CA TYR A 72 -17.31 10.29 7.79
C TYR A 72 -16.35 11.47 7.66
N GLY A 73 -15.04 11.26 7.68
CA GLY A 73 -13.99 12.29 7.63
C GLY A 73 -13.48 12.68 9.02
N ALA A 74 -14.35 12.62 10.04
CA ALA A 74 -13.99 12.83 11.43
C ALA A 74 -15.02 12.21 12.38
N VAL A 75 -14.57 11.81 13.56
CA VAL A 75 -15.41 11.32 14.67
C VAL A 75 -15.20 12.21 15.90
N LEU A 76 -16.28 12.85 16.35
CA LEU A 76 -16.32 13.75 17.49
C LEU A 76 -16.91 13.03 18.69
N PHE A 77 -16.11 12.87 19.74
CA PHE A 77 -16.54 12.30 21.02
C PHE A 77 -16.95 13.44 21.96
N SER A 78 -18.17 13.35 22.50
CA SER A 78 -18.75 14.36 23.37
C SER A 78 -19.43 13.74 24.60
N GLY A 79 -19.31 14.38 25.76
CA GLY A 79 -19.93 13.91 27.00
C GLY A 79 -19.13 12.84 27.77
N PHE A 80 -17.89 12.58 27.39
CA PHE A 80 -17.00 11.66 28.11
C PHE A 80 -16.08 12.40 29.10
N ASP A 81 -15.72 11.72 30.19
CA ASP A 81 -14.95 12.28 31.31
C ASP A 81 -13.44 12.13 31.09
N VAL A 82 -12.89 12.83 30.09
CA VAL A 82 -11.45 12.87 29.79
C VAL A 82 -10.85 14.15 30.37
N ARG A 83 -10.03 14.04 31.41
CA ARG A 83 -9.67 15.16 32.30
C ARG A 83 -8.26 15.73 32.07
N SER A 84 -7.37 14.98 31.42
CA SER A 84 -6.00 15.44 31.20
C SER A 84 -5.44 15.03 29.83
N GLY A 85 -4.28 15.60 29.49
CA GLY A 85 -3.54 15.22 28.29
C GLY A 85 -3.01 13.78 28.36
N GLU A 86 -2.65 13.29 29.55
CA GLU A 86 -2.16 11.93 29.81
C GLU A 86 -3.27 10.89 29.64
N GLU A 87 -4.46 11.19 30.18
CA GLU A 87 -5.66 10.39 29.96
C GLU A 87 -6.00 10.32 28.45
N TRP A 88 -5.96 11.46 27.76
CA TRP A 88 -6.20 11.50 26.33
C TRP A 88 -5.13 10.76 25.50
N SER A 89 -3.85 10.88 25.86
CA SER A 89 -2.74 10.12 25.25
C SER A 89 -2.98 8.61 25.37
N THR A 90 -3.39 8.16 26.56
CA THR A 90 -3.72 6.76 26.83
C THR A 90 -4.91 6.26 26.01
N LEU A 91 -5.93 7.10 25.80
CA LEU A 91 -7.05 6.79 24.91
C LEU A 91 -6.60 6.69 23.45
N LEU A 92 -5.77 7.62 22.97
CA LEU A 92 -5.25 7.57 21.61
C LEU A 92 -4.39 6.33 21.36
N ASN A 93 -3.56 5.92 22.32
CA ASN A 93 -2.82 4.65 22.26
C ASN A 93 -3.76 3.44 22.08
N SER A 94 -4.99 3.53 22.58
CA SER A 94 -5.99 2.47 22.46
C SER A 94 -6.69 2.43 21.09
N THR A 95 -6.46 3.43 20.22
CA THR A 95 -7.05 3.50 18.86
C THR A 95 -6.25 2.77 17.78
N GLY A 96 -5.07 2.24 18.13
CA GLY A 96 -4.15 1.65 17.15
C GLY A 96 -3.48 2.66 16.22
N ILE A 97 -3.72 3.97 16.40
CA ILE A 97 -2.95 5.03 15.73
C ILE A 97 -1.54 5.03 16.31
N LYS A 98 -0.55 4.83 15.43
CA LYS A 98 0.87 4.84 15.79
C LYS A 98 1.37 6.27 15.86
N GLN A 99 2.10 6.57 16.92
CA GLN A 99 2.71 7.87 17.13
C GLN A 99 3.60 8.25 15.94
N MET A 100 3.54 9.51 15.56
CA MET A 100 4.43 10.11 14.57
C MET A 100 5.08 11.34 15.20
N SER A 101 6.40 11.46 15.05
CA SER A 101 7.11 12.67 15.49
C SER A 101 6.69 13.86 14.63
N TYR A 102 6.47 14.99 15.28
CA TYR A 102 6.14 16.24 14.60
C TYR A 102 7.40 16.84 13.95
N VAL A 103 7.83 16.27 12.84
CA VAL A 103 9.00 16.71 12.07
C VAL A 103 8.51 17.50 10.85
N GLY A 104 9.03 18.73 10.68
CA GLY A 104 8.55 19.67 9.66
C GLY A 104 7.35 20.54 10.10
N GLY A 105 6.88 21.43 9.21
CA GLY A 105 5.77 22.38 9.46
C GLY A 105 6.20 23.79 9.89
N ALA A 106 5.31 24.79 9.78
CA ALA A 106 5.66 26.20 9.93
C ALA A 106 5.64 26.76 11.37
N ALA A 107 5.04 26.05 12.34
CA ALA A 107 4.77 26.56 13.69
C ALA A 107 5.55 25.80 14.78
N VAL A 108 5.98 26.54 15.82
CA VAL A 108 6.59 25.99 17.05
C VAL A 108 5.48 25.38 17.92
N ARG A 109 5.73 24.18 18.48
CA ARG A 109 4.80 23.47 19.37
C ARG A 109 5.53 23.03 20.63
N LYS A 110 4.83 22.99 21.77
CA LYS A 110 5.36 22.52 23.04
C LYS A 110 4.85 21.12 23.34
N LEU A 111 5.75 20.19 23.65
CA LEU A 111 5.41 18.85 24.10
C LEU A 111 4.84 18.91 25.53
N ILE A 112 3.67 18.30 25.72
CA ILE A 112 2.95 18.24 27.01
C ILE A 112 3.06 16.84 27.62
N VAL A 113 2.86 15.80 26.82
CA VAL A 113 2.97 14.39 27.23
C VAL A 113 3.86 13.64 26.26
N GLY A 114 4.75 12.80 26.80
CA GLY A 114 5.74 12.03 26.06
C GLY A 114 7.16 12.58 26.21
N CYS A 115 8.11 11.98 25.52
CA CYS A 115 9.52 12.38 25.56
C CYS A 115 10.11 12.42 24.14
N GLU A 116 10.85 13.49 23.82
CA GLU A 116 11.52 13.62 22.52
C GLU A 116 12.61 12.55 22.31
N SER A 117 13.25 12.10 23.41
CA SER A 117 14.36 11.14 23.38
C SER A 117 13.96 9.67 23.50
N ARG A 118 12.67 9.35 23.71
CA ARG A 118 12.14 7.97 23.77
C ARG A 118 10.90 7.79 22.88
N PRO A 119 11.07 7.70 21.56
CA PRO A 119 9.97 7.78 20.58
C PRO A 119 9.12 6.51 20.40
N MET A 120 8.96 5.61 21.39
CA MET A 120 8.33 4.29 21.12
C MET A 120 7.36 3.71 22.17
N GLN A 121 6.85 4.49 23.15
CA GLN A 121 5.86 3.93 24.09
C GLN A 121 4.49 4.64 24.11
N ASP A 122 4.42 5.97 24.08
CA ASP A 122 3.15 6.70 24.21
C ASP A 122 2.93 7.79 23.15
N MET A 123 1.66 8.04 22.80
CA MET A 123 1.23 9.10 21.91
C MET A 123 1.68 10.47 22.44
N GLN A 124 2.44 11.21 21.62
CA GLN A 124 2.86 12.56 21.96
C GLN A 124 1.69 13.53 21.90
N VAL A 125 1.50 14.28 22.98
CA VAL A 125 0.47 15.33 23.08
C VAL A 125 1.17 16.68 23.05
N LEU A 126 0.78 17.53 22.10
CA LEU A 126 1.40 18.81 21.81
C LEU A 126 0.40 19.95 22.00
N THR A 127 0.89 21.16 22.24
CA THR A 127 0.07 22.36 22.06
C THR A 127 -0.29 22.56 20.59
N THR A 128 -1.49 23.10 20.33
CA THR A 128 -1.88 23.56 18.99
C THR A 128 -1.06 24.80 18.58
N ASN A 129 -1.05 25.11 17.28
CA ASN A 129 -0.30 26.22 16.69
C ASN A 129 -0.45 27.54 17.49
N GLU A 130 0.68 28.14 17.89
CA GLU A 130 0.77 29.34 18.73
C GLU A 130 0.51 30.66 17.97
N SER A 131 -0.06 30.62 16.76
CA SER A 131 -0.49 31.83 16.03
C SER A 131 -1.41 32.70 16.91
N PRO A 132 -1.31 34.04 16.85
CA PRO A 132 -2.05 34.94 17.74
C PRO A 132 -3.56 34.63 17.80
N PRO A 133 -4.20 34.69 18.99
CA PRO A 133 -5.64 34.38 19.14
C PRO A 133 -6.55 35.17 18.20
N SER A 134 -6.21 36.42 17.90
CA SER A 134 -6.96 37.31 17.01
C SER A 134 -6.88 36.93 15.53
N GLN A 135 -5.95 36.07 15.13
CA GLN A 135 -5.79 35.64 13.73
C GLN A 135 -6.45 34.28 13.48
N PRO A 136 -7.11 34.09 12.33
CA PRO A 136 -7.57 32.77 11.92
C PRO A 136 -6.38 31.92 11.46
N ILE A 137 -6.52 30.59 11.58
CA ILE A 137 -5.67 29.66 10.84
C ILE A 137 -6.48 29.16 9.65
N PRO A 138 -6.03 29.36 8.39
CA PRO A 138 -6.78 28.90 7.23
C PRO A 138 -6.95 27.38 7.17
N PHE A 139 -7.87 26.91 6.33
CA PHE A 139 -8.03 25.48 6.09
C PHE A 139 -6.78 24.85 5.47
N HIS A 140 -6.32 23.76 6.08
CA HIS A 140 -5.20 22.96 5.59
C HIS A 140 -5.35 21.48 5.95
N HIS A 141 -4.69 20.64 5.16
CA HIS A 141 -4.34 19.29 5.56
C HIS A 141 -3.01 19.33 6.33
N GLU A 142 -2.95 18.62 7.46
CA GLU A 142 -1.78 18.65 8.33
C GLU A 142 -0.56 18.10 7.59
N LEU A 143 0.52 18.87 7.57
CA LEU A 143 1.81 18.52 6.94
C LEU A 143 1.72 18.05 5.46
N ALA A 144 0.74 18.53 4.68
CA ALA A 144 0.49 18.03 3.33
C ALA A 144 1.67 18.18 2.33
N GLN A 145 2.64 19.05 2.62
CA GLN A 145 3.84 19.22 1.79
C GLN A 145 4.98 18.25 2.11
N THR A 146 4.89 17.49 3.21
CA THR A 146 5.95 16.53 3.56
C THR A 146 5.80 15.25 2.75
N ALA A 147 6.90 14.51 2.59
CA ALA A 147 6.90 13.21 1.92
C ALA A 147 6.00 12.16 2.61
N ASN A 148 5.89 12.25 3.94
CA ASN A 148 5.12 11.33 4.77
C ASN A 148 4.18 12.13 5.69
N PRO A 149 3.03 12.62 5.20
CA PRO A 149 2.07 13.31 6.06
C PRO A 149 1.42 12.32 7.05
N PRO A 150 0.88 12.81 8.18
CA PRO A 150 0.12 11.97 9.11
C PRO A 150 -1.20 11.52 8.48
N ASP A 151 -1.64 10.31 8.80
CA ASP A 151 -2.96 9.81 8.39
C ASP A 151 -4.07 10.42 9.26
N HIS A 152 -3.75 10.72 10.53
CA HIS A 152 -4.68 11.25 11.49
C HIS A 152 -4.14 12.51 12.17
N ILE A 153 -5.04 13.48 12.36
CA ILE A 153 -4.86 14.57 13.31
C ILE A 153 -6.00 14.56 14.31
N CYS A 154 -5.65 14.60 15.59
CA CYS A 154 -6.60 14.53 16.69
C CYS A 154 -6.53 15.83 17.49
N PHE A 155 -7.67 16.32 17.96
CA PHE A 155 -7.74 17.48 18.85
C PHE A 155 -8.51 17.15 20.13
N TYR A 156 -8.05 17.68 21.26
CA TYR A 156 -8.71 17.52 22.55
C TYR A 156 -8.80 18.83 23.31
N CYS A 157 -9.97 19.11 23.88
CA CYS A 157 -10.21 20.28 24.69
C CYS A 157 -9.98 20.00 26.16
N LEU A 158 -8.89 20.53 26.71
CA LEU A 158 -8.67 20.55 28.15
C LEU A 158 -9.55 21.61 28.82
N HIS A 159 -9.60 22.82 28.25
CA HIS A 159 -10.37 23.94 28.80
C HIS A 159 -10.77 24.92 27.69
N ASN A 160 -12.00 25.44 27.73
CA ASN A 160 -12.47 26.45 26.78
C ASN A 160 -13.56 27.36 27.39
N ASP A 161 -13.15 28.55 27.79
CA ASP A 161 -13.93 29.69 28.26
C ASP A 161 -13.79 30.90 27.30
N ALA A 162 -13.25 30.66 26.10
CA ALA A 162 -13.14 31.66 25.06
C ALA A 162 -14.45 31.87 24.29
N GLU A 163 -14.61 33.08 23.78
CA GLU A 163 -15.55 33.39 22.69
C GLU A 163 -14.84 33.15 21.35
N GLY A 164 -15.49 32.42 20.44
CA GLY A 164 -14.88 31.94 19.19
C GLY A 164 -13.97 30.73 19.39
N GLY A 165 -12.95 30.59 18.53
CA GLY A 165 -11.89 29.60 18.70
C GLY A 165 -12.27 28.16 18.37
N SER A 166 -13.34 27.96 17.61
CA SER A 166 -13.71 26.65 17.09
C SER A 166 -12.56 26.08 16.24
N THR A 167 -12.62 24.78 15.97
CA THR A 167 -11.78 24.11 14.97
C THR A 167 -12.69 23.67 13.83
N PRO A 168 -13.02 24.56 12.88
CA PRO A 168 -13.91 24.20 11.78
C PRO A 168 -13.31 23.08 10.94
N LEU A 169 -14.16 22.11 10.59
CA LEU A 169 -13.83 21.00 9.70
C LEU A 169 -14.66 21.07 8.42
N ILE A 170 -14.09 20.66 7.30
CA ILE A 170 -14.83 20.44 6.04
C ILE A 170 -14.23 19.25 5.30
N ARG A 171 -15.07 18.40 4.68
CA ARG A 171 -14.57 17.30 3.87
C ARG A 171 -13.92 17.79 2.59
N SER A 172 -12.76 17.23 2.26
CA SER A 172 -11.92 17.61 1.12
C SER A 172 -12.44 17.06 -0.21
N ASP A 173 -13.16 15.95 -0.21
CA ASP A 173 -13.89 15.45 -1.40
C ASP A 173 -15.11 16.33 -1.72
N PHE A 174 -15.79 16.85 -0.72
CA PHE A 174 -16.87 17.82 -0.89
C PHE A 174 -16.36 19.15 -1.47
N VAL A 175 -15.18 19.61 -1.05
CA VAL A 175 -14.49 20.75 -1.67
C VAL A 175 -14.08 20.44 -3.11
N TRP A 176 -13.56 19.23 -3.36
CA TRP A 176 -13.15 18.81 -4.70
C TRP A 176 -14.33 18.74 -5.68
N GLU A 177 -15.48 18.20 -5.25
CA GLU A 177 -16.70 18.15 -6.06
C GLU A 177 -17.18 19.57 -6.44
N PHE A 178 -17.14 20.51 -5.50
CA PHE A 178 -17.44 21.92 -5.78
C PHE A 178 -16.50 22.47 -6.86
N ILE A 179 -15.19 22.28 -6.72
CA ILE A 179 -14.19 22.78 -7.68
C ILE A 179 -14.42 22.19 -9.08
N VAL A 180 -14.63 20.88 -9.19
CA VAL A 180 -14.91 20.22 -10.48
C VAL A 180 -16.18 20.78 -11.13
N LYS A 181 -17.20 21.06 -10.33
CA LYS A 181 -18.49 21.56 -10.81
C LYS A 181 -18.45 23.03 -11.23
N THR A 182 -17.77 23.90 -10.49
CA THR A 182 -17.81 25.36 -10.72
C THR A 182 -16.61 25.89 -11.49
N HIS A 183 -15.47 25.20 -11.45
CA HIS A 183 -14.23 25.60 -12.11
C HIS A 183 -13.53 24.41 -12.80
N PRO A 184 -14.17 23.76 -13.80
CA PRO A 184 -13.66 22.53 -14.42
C PRO A 184 -12.28 22.69 -15.07
N ASP A 185 -11.99 23.84 -15.67
CA ASP A 185 -10.68 24.10 -16.29
C ASP A 185 -9.57 24.20 -15.24
N PHE A 186 -9.87 24.85 -14.10
CA PHE A 186 -8.95 24.88 -12.96
C PHE A 186 -8.76 23.48 -12.38
N ALA A 187 -9.84 22.70 -12.23
CA ALA A 187 -9.79 21.33 -11.73
C ALA A 187 -8.89 20.44 -12.61
N ALA A 188 -9.10 20.47 -13.92
CA ALA A 188 -8.31 19.72 -14.88
C ALA A 188 -6.83 20.14 -14.84
N LYS A 189 -6.56 21.45 -14.83
CA LYS A 189 -5.19 21.99 -14.80
C LYS A 189 -4.48 21.62 -13.50
N ILE A 190 -5.12 21.81 -12.35
CA ILE A 190 -4.48 21.58 -11.05
C ILE A 190 -4.27 20.09 -10.75
N GLU A 191 -5.17 19.23 -11.24
CA GLU A 191 -5.01 17.77 -11.16
C GLU A 191 -3.86 17.28 -12.05
N ALA A 192 -3.74 17.83 -13.27
CA ALA A 192 -2.69 17.44 -14.21
C ALA A 192 -1.30 17.95 -13.81
N LEU A 193 -1.20 19.21 -13.36
CA LEU A 193 0.08 19.86 -13.09
C LEU A 193 0.54 19.72 -11.63
N GLY A 194 -0.38 19.77 -10.66
CA GLY A 194 -0.03 20.01 -9.27
C GLY A 194 0.46 21.43 -9.01
N VAL A 195 1.10 21.63 -7.85
CA VAL A 195 1.53 22.94 -7.35
C VAL A 195 2.93 22.92 -6.75
N LYS A 196 3.55 24.10 -6.68
CA LYS A 196 4.80 24.36 -5.94
C LYS A 196 4.54 25.39 -4.85
N TYR A 197 5.13 25.17 -3.68
CA TYR A 197 5.09 26.12 -2.56
C TYR A 197 6.40 26.87 -2.49
N ARG A 198 6.32 28.18 -2.23
CA ARG A 198 7.48 29.07 -2.07
C ARG A 198 7.40 29.69 -0.68
N LYS A 199 8.47 29.55 0.11
CA LYS A 199 8.55 30.12 1.46
C LYS A 199 9.93 30.71 1.70
N VAL A 200 9.98 31.91 2.26
CA VAL A 200 11.19 32.53 2.79
C VAL A 200 11.26 32.25 4.30
N ALA A 201 12.24 31.46 4.71
CA ALA A 201 12.49 31.12 6.11
C ALA A 201 13.69 31.91 6.66
N PRO A 202 13.57 32.57 7.84
CA PRO A 202 14.67 33.32 8.43
C PRO A 202 15.80 32.41 8.95
N GLY A 203 16.95 33.00 9.32
CA GLY A 203 18.01 32.26 10.01
C GLY A 203 17.67 31.84 11.44
N ARG A 204 16.77 32.56 12.12
CA ARG A 204 16.32 32.30 13.50
C ARG A 204 14.82 32.41 13.62
N ASP A 205 14.24 31.64 14.55
CA ASP A 205 12.79 31.60 14.75
C ASP A 205 12.25 32.99 15.15
N ASP A 206 11.21 33.44 14.45
CA ASP A 206 10.55 34.72 14.63
C ASP A 206 9.15 34.51 15.25
N PRO A 207 9.01 34.60 16.58
CA PRO A 207 7.75 34.29 17.26
C PRO A 207 6.62 35.29 16.93
N SER A 208 6.91 36.40 16.23
CA SER A 208 5.90 37.37 15.80
C SER A 208 5.23 37.02 14.47
N SER A 209 5.76 36.02 13.73
CA SER A 209 5.26 35.61 12.41
C SER A 209 4.64 34.20 12.46
N ALA A 210 3.50 34.03 11.80
CA ALA A 210 2.88 32.71 11.57
C ALA A 210 3.76 31.78 10.70
N LEU A 211 4.73 32.33 9.98
CA LEU A 211 5.74 31.61 9.20
C LEU A 211 7.13 31.62 9.83
N GLY A 212 7.24 32.12 11.06
CA GLY A 212 8.49 32.52 11.69
C GLY A 212 9.52 31.42 11.93
N ARG A 213 9.18 30.14 11.74
CA ARG A 213 10.15 29.04 11.84
C ARG A 213 11.28 29.21 10.83
N SER A 214 12.50 29.22 11.34
CA SER A 214 13.76 29.32 10.60
C SER A 214 14.06 28.10 9.75
N TRP A 215 14.97 28.23 8.78
CA TRP A 215 15.47 27.08 8.03
C TRP A 215 16.21 26.07 8.93
N ARG A 216 16.90 26.55 9.98
CA ARG A 216 17.55 25.70 11.00
C ARG A 216 16.54 24.81 11.71
N SER A 217 15.49 25.43 12.26
CA SER A 217 14.41 24.70 12.92
C SER A 217 13.59 23.86 11.95
N MET A 218 13.42 24.29 10.68
CA MET A 218 12.66 23.57 9.67
C MET A 218 13.33 22.25 9.27
N PHE A 219 14.65 22.26 9.07
CA PHE A 219 15.42 21.09 8.65
C PHE A 219 16.15 20.38 9.80
N HIS A 220 16.05 20.90 11.03
CA HIS A 220 16.75 20.38 12.22
C HIS A 220 18.28 20.34 12.05
N VAL A 221 18.84 21.47 11.61
CA VAL A 221 20.27 21.64 11.29
C VAL A 221 20.79 22.99 11.78
N GLU A 222 22.10 23.12 11.95
CA GLU A 222 22.74 24.37 12.42
C GLU A 222 23.47 25.13 11.32
N THR A 223 23.90 24.45 10.24
CA THR A 223 24.74 25.02 9.17
C THR A 223 24.02 25.03 7.82
N LYS A 224 24.43 25.94 6.93
CA LYS A 224 23.85 26.05 5.58
C LYS A 224 24.07 24.78 4.78
N GLU A 225 25.26 24.19 4.84
CA GLU A 225 25.63 22.97 4.12
C GLU A 225 24.73 21.79 4.53
N ALA A 226 24.41 21.68 5.82
CA ALA A 226 23.49 20.66 6.32
C ALA A 226 22.04 20.93 5.86
N ALA A 227 21.62 22.20 5.81
CA ALA A 227 20.32 22.59 5.26
C ALA A 227 20.20 22.27 3.76
N GLU A 228 21.25 22.53 2.98
CA GLU A 228 21.33 22.21 1.56
C GLU A 228 21.23 20.71 1.31
N ALA A 229 21.91 19.89 2.12
CA ALA A 229 21.79 18.45 2.07
C ALA A 229 20.37 17.96 2.40
N ALA A 230 19.72 18.55 3.40
CA ALA A 230 18.33 18.25 3.75
C ALA A 230 17.35 18.63 2.64
N MET A 231 17.49 19.85 2.08
CA MET A 231 16.67 20.34 0.98
C MET A 231 16.83 19.49 -0.28
N THR A 232 18.07 19.09 -0.61
CA THR A 232 18.36 18.17 -1.73
C THR A 232 17.63 16.84 -1.53
N LYS A 233 17.71 16.25 -0.33
CA LYS A 233 17.07 14.98 0.01
C LYS A 233 15.54 15.04 -0.11
N GLU A 234 14.95 16.20 0.21
CA GLU A 234 13.51 16.44 0.10
C GLU A 234 13.06 16.89 -1.30
N GLY A 235 14.00 17.08 -2.24
CA GLY A 235 13.70 17.53 -3.61
C GLY A 235 13.31 19.01 -3.70
N ASN A 236 13.63 19.80 -2.68
CA ASN A 236 13.42 21.24 -2.68
C ASN A 236 14.48 21.94 -3.54
N THR A 237 14.15 23.10 -4.09
CA THR A 237 15.13 24.07 -4.62
C THR A 237 15.19 25.29 -3.70
N TRP A 238 16.30 25.99 -3.68
CA TRP A 238 16.47 27.10 -2.73
C TRP A 238 17.36 28.22 -3.25
N GLU A 239 17.24 29.37 -2.59
CA GLU A 239 18.04 30.57 -2.82
C GLU A 239 18.31 31.23 -1.47
N TRP A 240 19.59 31.37 -1.11
CA TRP A 240 19.99 32.16 0.05
C TRP A 240 19.80 33.64 -0.27
N LEU A 241 19.02 34.32 0.58
CA LEU A 241 18.76 35.75 0.45
C LEU A 241 19.74 36.53 1.35
N ASN A 242 19.95 37.81 1.03
CA ASN A 242 20.97 38.73 1.57
C ASN A 242 21.54 38.41 2.98
N ASP A 243 22.85 38.62 3.15
CA ASP A 243 23.62 38.28 4.36
C ASP A 243 23.17 38.96 5.68
N GLU A 244 22.25 39.93 5.65
CA GLU A 244 21.79 40.67 6.84
C GLU A 244 20.81 39.89 7.73
N ASP A 245 19.96 39.00 7.18
CA ASP A 245 18.96 38.24 7.97
C ASP A 245 19.08 36.70 7.86
N ASP A 246 20.12 36.23 7.16
CA ASP A 246 20.47 34.81 6.99
C ASP A 246 19.29 33.95 6.51
N SER A 247 18.42 34.53 5.67
CA SER A 247 17.20 33.88 5.21
C SER A 247 17.39 33.03 3.95
N CYS A 248 16.50 32.05 3.77
CA CYS A 248 16.50 31.12 2.67
C CYS A 248 15.11 31.06 2.05
N ARG A 249 15.03 31.32 0.74
CA ARG A 249 13.84 31.02 -0.04
C ARG A 249 13.89 29.53 -0.41
N VAL A 250 12.93 28.77 0.07
CA VAL A 250 12.74 27.34 -0.22
C VAL A 250 11.54 27.18 -1.14
N ILE A 251 11.70 26.40 -2.20
CA ILE A 251 10.66 26.03 -3.15
C ILE A 251 10.50 24.51 -3.12
N SER A 252 9.27 24.04 -2.87
CA SER A 252 8.97 22.62 -2.82
C SER A 252 9.17 21.93 -4.17
N PRO A 253 9.34 20.59 -4.21
CA PRO A 253 9.09 19.85 -5.44
C PRO A 253 7.66 20.07 -5.94
N VAL A 254 7.37 19.60 -7.15
CA VAL A 254 5.98 19.55 -7.65
C VAL A 254 5.19 18.57 -6.78
N LEU A 255 4.14 19.08 -6.13
CA LEU A 255 3.27 18.30 -5.27
C LEU A 255 1.88 18.18 -5.88
N PRO A 256 1.26 16.99 -5.85
CA PRO A 256 -0.12 16.83 -6.28
C PRO A 256 -1.05 17.63 -5.36
N ALA A 257 -1.96 18.39 -5.95
CA ALA A 257 -2.99 19.14 -5.22
C ALA A 257 -4.24 18.29 -4.95
N VAL A 258 -4.40 17.19 -5.67
CA VAL A 258 -5.50 16.22 -5.57
C VAL A 258 -4.88 14.87 -5.25
N ARG A 259 -5.44 14.17 -4.26
CA ARG A 259 -4.99 12.82 -3.87
C ARG A 259 -6.18 11.89 -3.70
N VAL A 260 -5.91 10.60 -3.66
CA VAL A 260 -6.92 9.61 -3.26
C VAL A 260 -6.83 9.44 -1.75
N SER A 261 -7.95 9.62 -1.06
CA SER A 261 -8.06 9.50 0.40
C SER A 261 -8.14 8.03 0.87
N SER A 262 -8.13 7.83 2.18
CA SER A 262 -8.28 6.54 2.84
C SER A 262 -9.58 5.79 2.50
N ASN A 263 -10.64 6.51 2.11
CA ASN A 263 -11.91 5.93 1.68
C ASN A 263 -12.03 5.78 0.15
N GLY A 264 -10.94 6.03 -0.59
CA GLY A 264 -10.90 5.89 -2.05
C GLY A 264 -11.44 7.09 -2.84
N ALA A 265 -11.98 8.12 -2.19
CA ALA A 265 -12.43 9.33 -2.86
C ALA A 265 -11.25 10.19 -3.33
N LYS A 266 -11.45 10.92 -4.44
CA LYS A 266 -10.53 12.02 -4.81
C LYS A 266 -10.80 13.20 -3.88
N THR A 267 -9.76 13.68 -3.21
CA THR A 267 -9.81 14.82 -2.31
C THR A 267 -8.87 15.92 -2.78
N PHE A 268 -9.23 17.17 -2.50
CA PHE A 268 -8.37 18.32 -2.75
C PHE A 268 -7.26 18.39 -1.68
N TYR A 269 -6.44 17.35 -1.55
CA TYR A 269 -5.46 17.23 -0.48
C TYR A 269 -4.22 18.10 -0.72
N ASN A 270 -4.16 19.27 -0.07
CA ASN A 270 -3.06 20.23 -0.18
C ASN A 270 -3.08 21.28 0.96
N GLN A 271 -2.14 22.24 0.93
CA GLN A 271 -2.19 23.47 1.73
C GLN A 271 -2.31 24.72 0.87
N LEU A 272 -2.90 24.61 -0.32
CA LEU A 272 -3.01 25.69 -1.28
C LEU A 272 -3.71 26.90 -0.67
N VAL A 273 -4.88 26.68 -0.05
CA VAL A 273 -5.66 27.76 0.57
C VAL A 273 -4.86 28.44 1.68
N ALA A 274 -4.21 27.66 2.54
CA ALA A 274 -3.40 28.20 3.63
C ALA A 274 -2.18 28.98 3.14
N ALA A 275 -1.48 28.50 2.12
CA ALA A 275 -0.38 29.21 1.49
C ALA A 275 -0.85 30.49 0.80
N TYR A 276 -1.93 30.41 0.02
CA TYR A 276 -2.42 31.53 -0.78
C TYR A 276 -2.94 32.69 0.09
N THR A 277 -3.63 32.37 1.18
CA THR A 277 -4.32 33.36 2.03
C THR A 277 -3.61 33.71 3.34
N GLY A 278 -2.79 32.80 3.87
CA GLY A 278 -2.26 32.91 5.23
C GLY A 278 -0.74 32.96 5.34
N TRP A 279 0.00 32.63 4.28
CA TRP A 279 1.47 32.67 4.30
C TRP A 279 1.99 34.06 3.98
N VAL A 280 1.65 35.02 4.84
CA VAL A 280 2.04 36.41 4.68
C VAL A 280 2.78 36.89 5.92
N ASP A 281 3.97 37.41 5.71
CA ASP A 281 4.73 38.17 6.71
C ASP A 281 5.66 39.17 6.01
N LYS A 282 6.58 39.79 6.75
CA LYS A 282 7.54 40.74 6.17
C LYS A 282 8.43 40.15 5.05
N ARG A 283 8.53 38.82 4.94
CA ARG A 283 9.39 38.10 3.97
C ARG A 283 8.60 37.37 2.88
N ASN A 284 7.32 37.09 3.12
CA ASN A 284 6.47 36.30 2.24
C ASN A 284 5.29 37.15 1.76
N ALA A 285 5.21 37.37 0.43
CA ALA A 285 4.16 38.17 -0.19
C ALA A 285 2.88 37.37 -0.44
N LEU A 286 1.74 38.02 -0.27
CA LEU A 286 0.41 37.48 -0.56
C LEU A 286 0.34 36.95 -2.01
N LYS A 287 -0.36 35.82 -2.21
CA LYS A 287 -0.62 35.20 -3.54
C LYS A 287 0.61 34.68 -4.30
N GLN A 288 1.81 34.76 -3.73
CA GLN A 288 3.04 34.22 -4.35
C GLN A 288 3.59 32.96 -3.66
N ALA A 289 3.03 32.60 -2.51
CA ALA A 289 3.47 31.45 -1.71
C ALA A 289 3.11 30.09 -2.32
N VAL A 290 2.20 30.06 -3.30
CA VAL A 290 1.83 28.85 -4.04
C VAL A 290 1.46 29.20 -5.48
N VAL A 291 1.97 28.40 -6.41
CA VAL A 291 1.76 28.53 -7.86
C VAL A 291 1.51 27.16 -8.48
N PHE A 292 1.03 27.11 -9.72
CA PHE A 292 1.03 25.87 -10.49
C PHE A 292 2.45 25.35 -10.70
N ALA A 293 2.59 24.07 -11.02
CA ALA A 293 3.89 23.45 -11.29
C ALA A 293 4.65 24.10 -12.46
N ASP A 294 3.93 24.68 -13.43
CA ASP A 294 4.44 25.44 -14.57
C ASP A 294 4.80 26.91 -14.23
N ASP A 295 4.84 27.26 -12.94
CA ASP A 295 5.08 28.61 -12.40
C ASP A 295 4.02 29.67 -12.74
N THR A 296 2.91 29.27 -13.36
CA THR A 296 1.80 30.20 -13.59
C THR A 296 1.06 30.51 -12.27
N PRO A 297 0.63 31.76 -12.04
CA PRO A 297 -0.14 32.12 -10.85
C PRO A 297 -1.48 31.38 -10.78
N LEU A 298 -1.96 31.13 -9.56
CA LEU A 298 -3.31 30.62 -9.35
C LEU A 298 -4.35 31.74 -9.60
N PRO A 299 -5.51 31.46 -10.21
CA PRO A 299 -6.56 32.46 -10.42
C PRO A 299 -7.18 32.89 -9.09
N ASP A 300 -7.12 34.19 -8.79
CA ASP A 300 -7.52 34.73 -7.49
C ASP A 300 -9.01 34.55 -7.19
N ASP A 301 -9.84 34.78 -8.20
CA ASP A 301 -11.28 34.60 -8.15
C ASP A 301 -11.65 33.16 -7.77
N VAL A 302 -11.01 32.18 -8.42
CA VAL A 302 -11.22 30.74 -8.17
C VAL A 302 -10.78 30.34 -6.77
N VAL A 303 -9.58 30.74 -6.34
CA VAL A 303 -9.09 30.40 -4.99
C VAL A 303 -9.98 31.03 -3.92
N MET A 304 -10.44 32.27 -4.13
CA MET A 304 -11.32 32.94 -3.18
C MET A 304 -12.75 32.36 -3.19
N ASP A 305 -13.24 31.82 -4.31
CA ASP A 305 -14.49 31.05 -4.35
C ASP A 305 -14.40 29.76 -3.52
N ILE A 306 -13.28 29.03 -3.64
CA ILE A 306 -13.00 27.87 -2.79
C ILE A 306 -13.02 28.26 -1.31
N VAL A 307 -12.34 29.35 -0.94
CA VAL A 307 -12.33 29.85 0.45
C VAL A 307 -13.73 30.20 0.94
N ARG A 308 -14.53 30.90 0.14
CA ARG A 308 -15.92 31.23 0.49
C ARG A 308 -16.76 29.98 0.68
N PHE A 309 -16.64 29.00 -0.23
CA PHE A 309 -17.33 27.72 -0.14
C PHE A 309 -16.94 26.97 1.15
N MET A 310 -15.64 26.89 1.45
CA MET A 310 -15.16 26.22 2.66
C MET A 310 -15.71 26.86 3.94
N ASN A 311 -15.65 28.20 4.05
CA ASN A 311 -16.16 28.90 5.22
C ASN A 311 -17.69 28.76 5.39
N ALA A 312 -18.45 28.83 4.28
CA ALA A 312 -19.90 28.71 4.34
C ALA A 312 -20.37 27.30 4.73
N ASN A 313 -19.60 26.26 4.39
CA ASN A 313 -20.00 24.87 4.55
C ASN A 313 -19.25 24.11 5.63
N ALA A 314 -18.28 24.72 6.32
CA ALA A 314 -17.58 24.07 7.41
C ALA A 314 -18.48 23.82 8.63
N CYS A 315 -18.17 22.74 9.34
CA CYS A 315 -18.74 22.41 10.64
C CYS A 315 -17.84 23.02 11.74
N ALA A 316 -18.27 24.13 12.33
CA ALA A 316 -17.59 24.82 13.42
C ALA A 316 -18.26 24.51 14.76
N TYR A 317 -17.97 23.33 15.34
CA TYR A 317 -18.52 22.94 16.64
C TYR A 317 -17.80 23.67 17.78
N ARG A 318 -18.54 23.92 18.87
CA ARG A 318 -18.00 24.56 20.07
C ARG A 318 -17.23 23.55 20.92
N TRP A 319 -16.00 23.89 21.27
CA TRP A 319 -15.19 23.13 22.22
C TRP A 319 -15.77 23.23 23.64
N SER A 320 -15.84 22.10 24.33
CA SER A 320 -16.08 22.01 25.77
C SER A 320 -15.09 21.03 26.40
N PRO A 321 -14.75 21.18 27.69
CA PRO A 321 -13.82 20.28 28.37
C PRO A 321 -14.19 18.80 28.17
N GLY A 322 -13.19 17.95 27.93
CA GLY A 322 -13.38 16.52 27.70
C GLY A 322 -13.70 16.12 26.25
N ARG A 323 -14.16 17.05 25.40
CA ARG A 323 -14.42 16.76 23.98
C ARG A 323 -13.12 16.52 23.24
N PHE A 324 -13.11 15.51 22.37
CA PHE A 324 -12.03 15.28 21.43
C PHE A 324 -12.56 14.81 20.08
N VAL A 325 -11.77 15.05 19.04
CA VAL A 325 -12.07 14.64 17.67
C VAL A 325 -10.89 13.85 17.12
N ILE A 326 -11.19 12.80 16.35
CA ILE A 326 -10.23 12.09 15.51
C ILE A 326 -10.58 12.43 14.06
N VAL A 327 -9.67 13.09 13.36
CA VAL A 327 -9.85 13.50 11.96
C VAL A 327 -9.00 12.59 11.07
N ASP A 328 -9.59 12.05 10.01
CA ASP A 328 -8.81 11.45 8.93
C ASP A 328 -8.22 12.58 8.09
N ASN A 329 -6.91 12.77 8.21
CA ASN A 329 -6.21 13.87 7.58
C ASN A 329 -6.31 13.77 6.06
N SER A 330 -6.51 12.59 5.46
CA SER A 330 -6.66 12.44 4.00
C SER A 330 -8.04 12.85 3.47
N VAL A 331 -9.05 12.89 4.35
CA VAL A 331 -10.46 13.13 3.99
C VAL A 331 -10.92 14.54 4.36
N ALA A 332 -10.44 15.11 5.46
CA ALA A 332 -10.96 16.37 5.97
C ALA A 332 -9.89 17.44 6.20
N TYR A 333 -10.26 18.67 5.83
CA TYR A 333 -9.55 19.89 6.19
C TYR A 333 -9.89 20.32 7.62
N HIS A 334 -8.96 21.00 8.26
CA HIS A 334 -9.19 21.68 9.53
C HIS A 334 -8.64 23.11 9.51
N SER A 335 -9.21 23.98 10.36
CA SER A 335 -8.83 25.39 10.52
C SER A 335 -8.96 25.82 11.99
N ARG A 336 -8.71 27.11 12.27
CA ARG A 336 -8.98 27.71 13.60
C ARG A 336 -9.63 29.08 13.44
N GLU A 337 -10.73 29.31 14.13
CA GLU A 337 -11.32 30.64 14.23
C GLU A 337 -10.55 31.57 15.18
N PRO A 338 -10.60 32.89 14.98
CA PRO A 338 -10.17 33.85 15.98
C PRO A 338 -10.90 33.63 17.32
N PHE A 339 -10.25 33.99 18.42
CA PHE A 339 -10.87 33.92 19.74
C PHE A 339 -10.34 34.93 20.73
N THR A 340 -11.16 35.20 21.75
CA THR A 340 -10.80 35.99 22.92
C THR A 340 -11.09 35.21 24.18
N GLY A 341 -10.20 35.30 25.17
CA GLY A 341 -10.31 34.54 26.41
C GLY A 341 -9.35 33.35 26.45
N ARG A 342 -9.63 32.41 27.36
CA ARG A 342 -8.77 31.26 27.62
C ARG A 342 -9.24 30.05 26.81
N ARG A 343 -8.29 29.42 26.11
CA ARG A 343 -8.53 28.26 25.25
C ARG A 343 -7.33 27.35 25.32
N ARG A 344 -7.53 26.08 25.67
CA ARG A 344 -6.47 25.07 25.72
C ARG A 344 -6.91 23.81 24.97
N ILE A 345 -6.51 23.76 23.70
CA ILE A 345 -6.69 22.60 22.83
C ILE A 345 -5.34 21.95 22.58
N TYR A 346 -5.27 20.65 22.84
CA TYR A 346 -4.13 19.81 22.51
C TYR A 346 -4.32 19.14 21.17
N ALA A 347 -3.19 18.79 20.55
CA ALA A 347 -3.14 18.07 19.29
C ALA A 347 -2.25 16.83 19.41
N ALA A 348 -2.58 15.80 18.64
CA ALA A 348 -1.75 14.65 18.41
C ALA A 348 -1.83 14.29 16.92
N ILE A 349 -0.72 13.80 16.38
CA ILE A 349 -0.67 13.29 15.01
C ILE A 349 -0.21 11.83 15.04
N GLY A 350 -0.64 11.07 14.05
CA GLY A 350 -0.19 9.70 13.95
C GLY A 350 -0.42 9.08 12.59
N GLN A 351 0.27 7.97 12.39
CA GLN A 351 0.08 7.06 11.28
C GLN A 351 -0.97 6.04 11.70
N GLY A 352 -2.01 5.85 10.90
CA GLY A 352 -2.82 4.65 11.04
C GLY A 352 -1.98 3.47 10.56
N THR A 353 -2.30 2.23 10.98
CA THR A 353 -2.18 1.19 9.95
C THR A 353 -3.14 1.64 8.87
N LYS A 354 -2.66 2.08 7.69
CA LYS A 354 -3.53 2.54 6.61
C LYS A 354 -4.73 1.59 6.58
N PRO A 355 -5.96 2.05 6.87
CA PRO A 355 -7.12 1.26 6.54
C PRO A 355 -6.95 1.01 5.05
N VAL A 356 -6.67 -0.24 4.69
CA VAL A 356 -6.90 -0.64 3.30
C VAL A 356 -8.39 -0.42 3.15
N ALA A 357 -8.75 0.61 2.39
CA ALA A 357 -10.12 1.08 2.23
C ALA A 357 -11.09 -0.11 2.20
N PRO A 358 -12.13 -0.16 3.06
CA PRO A 358 -13.24 -1.03 2.78
C PRO A 358 -13.97 -0.43 1.59
N THR A 359 -13.75 -1.08 0.44
CA THR A 359 -14.32 -0.88 -0.91
C THR A 359 -13.52 0.06 -1.83
N GLY A 360 -13.19 -0.29 -3.07
CA GLY A 360 -13.50 -1.51 -3.83
C GLY A 360 -12.30 -2.43 -4.03
N ALA A 361 -12.44 -3.37 -4.95
CA ALA A 361 -11.43 -3.61 -5.98
C ALA A 361 -10.18 -2.77 -5.85
N THR A 362 -9.07 -3.42 -5.48
CA THR A 362 -7.78 -3.01 -6.02
C THR A 362 -8.00 -2.81 -7.52
N SER A 363 -8.14 -1.57 -7.99
CA SER A 363 -8.30 -1.31 -9.42
C SER A 363 -7.01 -1.64 -10.17
N ALA A 364 -5.89 -1.66 -9.44
CA ALA A 364 -4.63 -2.19 -9.90
C ALA A 364 -4.72 -3.72 -9.99
N THR A 365 -5.19 -4.21 -11.13
CA THR A 365 -5.06 -5.61 -11.58
C THR A 365 -3.61 -5.98 -11.91
N HIS A 366 -2.64 -5.12 -11.58
CA HIS A 366 -1.24 -5.22 -11.96
C HIS A 366 -0.33 -4.73 -10.81
N LEU A 367 0.85 -5.34 -10.69
CA LEU A 367 1.96 -4.85 -9.89
C LEU A 367 3.01 -4.20 -10.80
N SER A 368 3.77 -3.25 -10.27
CA SER A 368 4.90 -2.65 -10.99
C SER A 368 6.19 -3.37 -10.64
N LEU A 369 6.93 -3.81 -11.66
CA LEU A 369 8.31 -4.26 -11.49
C LEU A 369 9.22 -3.06 -11.22
N HIS A 370 10.42 -3.29 -10.68
CA HIS A 370 11.41 -2.22 -10.47
C HIS A 370 11.84 -1.53 -11.79
N THR A 371 11.62 -2.21 -12.92
CA THR A 371 11.84 -1.70 -14.28
C THR A 371 10.73 -0.76 -14.77
N GLY A 372 9.65 -0.57 -14.00
CA GLY A 372 8.46 0.18 -14.39
C GLY A 372 7.44 -0.62 -15.21
N ALA A 373 7.77 -1.84 -15.62
CA ALA A 373 6.85 -2.71 -16.34
C ALA A 373 5.66 -3.14 -15.46
N ARG A 374 4.47 -3.25 -16.08
CA ARG A 374 3.23 -3.65 -15.42
C ARG A 374 3.04 -5.17 -15.58
N MET A 375 3.08 -5.90 -14.46
CA MET A 375 2.87 -7.34 -14.41
C MET A 375 1.44 -7.62 -13.89
N PRO A 376 0.57 -8.32 -14.63
CA PRO A 376 -0.76 -8.69 -14.13
C PRO A 376 -0.67 -9.47 -12.81
N GLN A 377 -1.51 -9.12 -11.86
CA GLN A 377 -1.47 -9.71 -10.52
C GLN A 377 -2.15 -11.10 -10.45
N VAL A 378 -2.96 -11.43 -11.45
CA VAL A 378 -3.57 -12.75 -11.63
C VAL A 378 -3.14 -13.29 -12.99
N GLY A 379 -2.51 -14.45 -12.99
CA GLY A 379 -2.11 -15.17 -14.20
C GLY A 379 -2.63 -16.60 -14.25
N PHE A 380 -2.30 -17.28 -15.33
CA PHE A 380 -2.70 -18.66 -15.58
C PHE A 380 -1.49 -19.59 -15.50
N GLY A 381 -1.53 -20.60 -14.63
CA GLY A 381 -0.46 -21.60 -14.48
C GLY A 381 -0.58 -22.76 -15.48
N CYS A 382 0.48 -23.05 -16.25
CA CYS A 382 0.47 -24.08 -17.29
C CYS A 382 0.97 -25.46 -16.82
N TRP A 383 1.47 -25.58 -15.58
CA TRP A 383 1.93 -26.86 -15.04
C TRP A 383 0.79 -27.89 -14.98
N LYS A 384 1.06 -29.10 -15.49
CA LYS A 384 0.10 -30.21 -15.62
C LYS A 384 -1.19 -29.86 -16.38
N VAL A 385 -1.12 -28.92 -17.32
CA VAL A 385 -2.16 -28.79 -18.34
C VAL A 385 -1.88 -29.83 -19.42
N PRO A 386 -2.78 -30.82 -19.65
CA PRO A 386 -2.55 -31.87 -20.64
C PRO A 386 -2.37 -31.30 -22.05
N LYS A 387 -1.44 -31.87 -22.83
CA LYS A 387 -1.03 -31.31 -24.14
C LYS A 387 -2.22 -31.22 -25.10
N ASP A 388 -3.06 -32.25 -25.14
CA ASP A 388 -4.23 -32.36 -26.03
C ASP A 388 -5.25 -31.23 -25.85
N VAL A 389 -5.39 -30.67 -24.64
CA VAL A 389 -6.32 -29.57 -24.34
C VAL A 389 -5.63 -28.23 -24.04
N CYS A 390 -4.29 -28.20 -24.02
CA CYS A 390 -3.52 -27.04 -23.58
C CYS A 390 -3.76 -25.81 -24.46
N ALA A 391 -3.71 -25.95 -25.79
CA ALA A 391 -3.92 -24.82 -26.70
C ALA A 391 -5.30 -24.18 -26.54
N ASP A 392 -6.36 -24.99 -26.42
CA ASP A 392 -7.72 -24.47 -26.19
C ASP A 392 -7.82 -23.84 -24.79
N THR A 393 -7.26 -24.47 -23.77
CA THR A 393 -7.26 -23.93 -22.39
C THR A 393 -6.63 -22.53 -22.33
N ILE A 394 -5.48 -22.33 -22.97
CA ILE A 394 -4.78 -21.03 -23.01
C ILE A 394 -5.58 -20.00 -23.81
N TYR A 395 -6.13 -20.40 -24.97
CA TYR A 395 -7.01 -19.52 -25.75
C TYR A 395 -8.24 -19.07 -24.93
N GLN A 396 -8.91 -20.00 -24.23
CA GLN A 396 -10.06 -19.67 -23.37
C GLN A 396 -9.66 -18.78 -22.18
N ALA A 397 -8.48 -19.01 -21.59
CA ALA A 397 -7.98 -18.13 -20.53
C ALA A 397 -7.76 -16.69 -21.03
N ILE A 398 -7.12 -16.52 -22.19
CA ILE A 398 -6.91 -15.19 -22.79
C ILE A 398 -8.27 -14.53 -23.11
N LYS A 399 -9.20 -15.29 -23.69
CA LYS A 399 -10.56 -14.84 -23.98
C LYS A 399 -11.33 -14.42 -22.73
N ALA A 400 -11.13 -15.12 -21.61
CA ALA A 400 -11.73 -14.80 -20.32
C ALA A 400 -11.12 -13.56 -19.64
N GLY A 401 -9.95 -13.08 -20.10
CA GLY A 401 -9.31 -11.86 -19.62
C GLY A 401 -7.93 -12.06 -18.99
N TYR A 402 -7.38 -13.27 -18.97
CA TYR A 402 -6.01 -13.49 -18.51
C TYR A 402 -5.01 -12.80 -19.45
N ARG A 403 -4.01 -12.15 -18.86
CA ARG A 403 -2.90 -11.53 -19.60
C ARG A 403 -1.52 -12.01 -19.15
N LEU A 404 -1.41 -12.67 -17.99
CA LEU A 404 -0.18 -13.35 -17.59
C LEU A 404 -0.31 -14.86 -17.81
N ILE A 405 0.64 -15.45 -18.53
CA ILE A 405 0.72 -16.89 -18.80
C ILE A 405 2.02 -17.43 -18.22
N ASP A 406 1.93 -18.28 -17.19
CA ASP A 406 3.08 -18.90 -16.54
C ASP A 406 3.38 -20.28 -17.13
N SER A 407 4.40 -20.32 -18.00
CA SER A 407 4.89 -21.53 -18.66
C SER A 407 6.29 -21.92 -18.16
N ALA A 408 6.82 -23.03 -18.65
CA ALA A 408 8.19 -23.50 -18.41
C ALA A 408 8.56 -24.61 -19.39
N CYS A 409 9.85 -24.72 -19.71
CA CYS A 409 10.42 -25.84 -20.46
C CYS A 409 9.95 -27.20 -19.91
N ASP A 410 10.10 -27.41 -18.59
CA ASP A 410 9.79 -28.69 -17.93
C ASP A 410 8.31 -29.10 -17.98
N TYR A 411 7.39 -28.16 -18.24
CA TYR A 411 5.97 -28.50 -18.32
C TYR A 411 5.66 -29.30 -19.60
N GLY A 412 6.58 -29.31 -20.57
CA GLY A 412 6.51 -30.12 -21.78
C GLY A 412 5.37 -29.73 -22.73
N ASN A 413 4.71 -28.59 -22.49
CA ASN A 413 3.54 -28.11 -23.21
C ASN A 413 3.70 -26.67 -23.76
N GLU A 414 4.94 -26.15 -23.85
CA GLU A 414 5.21 -24.82 -24.40
C GLU A 414 4.71 -24.67 -25.84
N GLN A 415 4.82 -25.72 -26.66
CA GLN A 415 4.30 -25.72 -28.04
C GLN A 415 2.80 -25.48 -28.09
N GLN A 416 2.03 -26.15 -27.22
CA GLN A 416 0.58 -26.01 -27.18
C GLN A 416 0.19 -24.68 -26.52
N THR A 417 0.96 -24.21 -25.55
CA THR A 417 0.80 -22.87 -24.96
C THR A 417 0.96 -21.79 -26.02
N GLY A 418 2.02 -21.88 -26.84
CA GLY A 418 2.27 -21.00 -27.98
C GLY A 418 1.16 -21.04 -29.03
N ALA A 419 0.65 -22.23 -29.35
CA ALA A 419 -0.48 -22.38 -30.27
C ALA A 419 -1.75 -21.67 -29.76
N GLY A 420 -2.05 -21.75 -28.46
CA GLY A 420 -3.17 -21.03 -27.85
C GLY A 420 -3.00 -19.51 -27.87
N ILE A 421 -1.79 -19.02 -27.57
CA ILE A 421 -1.42 -17.59 -27.67
C ILE A 421 -1.59 -17.10 -29.11
N ARG A 422 -0.98 -17.80 -30.08
CA ARG A 422 -1.03 -17.44 -31.50
C ARG A 422 -2.46 -17.40 -32.00
N ARG A 423 -3.29 -18.39 -31.66
CA ARG A 423 -4.71 -18.39 -32.01
C ARG A 423 -5.43 -17.13 -31.49
N ALA A 424 -5.18 -16.72 -30.25
CA ALA A 424 -5.82 -15.53 -29.69
C ALA A 424 -5.34 -14.23 -30.38
N ILE A 425 -4.09 -14.18 -30.82
CA ILE A 425 -3.53 -13.05 -31.60
C ILE A 425 -4.13 -13.03 -33.02
N ASP A 426 -4.16 -14.17 -33.71
CA ASP A 426 -4.67 -14.30 -35.08
C ASP A 426 -6.15 -13.95 -35.17
N GLU A 427 -6.94 -14.28 -34.13
CA GLU A 427 -8.36 -13.91 -34.02
C GLU A 427 -8.57 -12.45 -33.53
N GLY A 428 -7.49 -11.71 -33.25
CA GLY A 428 -7.56 -10.29 -32.86
C GLY A 428 -8.06 -10.04 -31.43
N LEU A 429 -8.03 -11.04 -30.54
CA LEU A 429 -8.46 -10.89 -29.14
C LEU A 429 -7.47 -10.07 -28.31
N VAL A 430 -6.19 -10.16 -28.67
CA VAL A 430 -5.05 -9.49 -28.02
C VAL A 430 -3.92 -9.29 -29.03
N LYS A 431 -3.02 -8.35 -28.76
CA LYS A 431 -1.70 -8.28 -29.40
C LYS A 431 -0.65 -9.00 -28.54
N ARG A 432 0.54 -9.27 -29.11
CA ARG A 432 1.63 -9.88 -28.36
C ARG A 432 2.01 -9.04 -27.14
N GLU A 433 2.07 -7.73 -27.29
CA GLU A 433 2.42 -6.77 -26.24
C GLU A 433 1.36 -6.62 -25.14
N ASP A 434 0.14 -7.14 -25.34
CA ASP A 434 -0.88 -7.19 -24.30
C ASP A 434 -0.65 -8.34 -23.30
N LEU A 435 0.21 -9.31 -23.65
CA LEU A 435 0.47 -10.50 -22.85
C LEU A 435 1.80 -10.39 -22.11
N PHE A 436 1.81 -10.89 -20.87
CA PHE A 436 2.98 -11.10 -20.03
C PHE A 436 3.28 -12.61 -19.97
N VAL A 437 4.16 -13.09 -20.85
CA VAL A 437 4.50 -14.52 -20.96
C VAL A 437 5.75 -14.82 -20.13
N VAL A 438 5.62 -15.79 -19.23
CA VAL A 438 6.72 -16.28 -18.38
C VAL A 438 7.17 -17.65 -18.87
N SER A 439 8.48 -17.87 -18.92
CA SER A 439 9.06 -19.22 -19.00
C SER A 439 10.26 -19.37 -18.05
N LYS A 440 10.80 -20.59 -17.97
CA LYS A 440 11.79 -20.96 -16.96
C LYS A 440 12.93 -21.79 -17.55
N LEU A 441 14.16 -21.40 -17.23
CA LEU A 441 15.39 -22.13 -17.51
C LEU A 441 15.41 -23.42 -16.69
N TRP A 442 15.41 -24.57 -17.36
CA TRP A 442 15.49 -25.86 -16.69
C TRP A 442 16.92 -26.18 -16.21
N ASN A 443 16.98 -27.04 -15.20
CA ASN A 443 18.16 -27.42 -14.43
C ASN A 443 19.36 -27.88 -15.30
N THR A 444 19.11 -28.51 -16.44
CA THR A 444 20.16 -29.01 -17.37
C THR A 444 20.81 -27.92 -18.21
N PHE A 445 20.28 -26.70 -18.20
CA PHE A 445 20.76 -25.57 -19.02
C PHE A 445 21.50 -24.50 -18.20
N HIS A 446 21.94 -24.82 -16.97
CA HIS A 446 22.59 -23.85 -16.08
C HIS A 446 23.96 -23.37 -16.55
N ARG A 447 24.68 -24.17 -17.36
CA ARG A 447 25.96 -23.75 -17.95
C ARG A 447 25.77 -22.52 -18.84
N PRO A 448 26.63 -21.49 -18.76
CA PRO A 448 26.47 -20.25 -19.52
C PRO A 448 26.20 -20.44 -21.01
N GLU A 449 26.94 -21.35 -21.65
CA GLU A 449 26.82 -21.71 -23.06
C GLU A 449 25.46 -22.33 -23.43
N ASN A 450 24.72 -22.85 -22.46
CA ASN A 450 23.46 -23.56 -22.65
C ASN A 450 22.22 -22.72 -22.27
N VAL A 451 22.40 -21.59 -21.55
CA VAL A 451 21.27 -20.74 -21.13
C VAL A 451 20.52 -20.18 -22.34
N GLU A 452 21.23 -19.61 -23.31
CA GLU A 452 20.61 -19.10 -24.52
C GLU A 452 20.02 -20.22 -25.39
N VAL A 453 20.67 -21.40 -25.43
CA VAL A 453 20.17 -22.57 -26.14
C VAL A 453 18.80 -22.99 -25.61
N GLY A 454 18.67 -23.09 -24.28
CA GLY A 454 17.40 -23.39 -23.62
C GLY A 454 16.33 -22.32 -23.90
N LEU A 455 16.68 -21.04 -23.76
CA LEU A 455 15.73 -19.95 -24.01
C LEU A 455 15.27 -19.89 -25.47
N ARG A 456 16.17 -20.08 -26.44
CA ARG A 456 15.79 -20.11 -27.87
C ARG A 456 14.87 -21.27 -28.19
N LYS A 457 15.04 -22.43 -27.55
CA LYS A 457 14.11 -23.54 -27.69
C LYS A 457 12.72 -23.20 -27.14
N THR A 458 12.66 -22.60 -25.95
CA THR A 458 11.42 -22.07 -25.37
C THR A 458 10.73 -21.08 -26.31
N LEU A 459 11.47 -20.12 -26.88
CA LEU A 459 10.94 -19.14 -27.83
C LEU A 459 10.39 -19.79 -29.09
N ALA A 460 11.11 -20.78 -29.63
CA ALA A 460 10.66 -21.55 -30.80
C ALA A 460 9.37 -22.34 -30.52
N ASP A 461 9.27 -22.98 -29.35
CA ASP A 461 8.07 -23.72 -28.97
C ASP A 461 6.87 -22.80 -28.74
N LEU A 462 7.07 -21.70 -28.02
CA LEU A 462 6.01 -20.71 -27.80
C LEU A 462 5.65 -19.96 -29.09
N GLY A 463 6.51 -19.99 -30.12
CA GLY A 463 6.34 -19.23 -31.35
C GLY A 463 6.46 -17.71 -31.10
N LEU A 464 7.36 -17.30 -30.22
CA LEU A 464 7.55 -15.91 -29.78
C LEU A 464 8.98 -15.42 -30.06
N GLU A 465 9.13 -14.11 -30.28
CA GLU A 465 10.45 -13.48 -30.42
C GLU A 465 11.12 -13.19 -29.06
N TYR A 466 10.31 -13.00 -28.02
CA TYR A 466 10.75 -12.76 -26.65
C TYR A 466 9.74 -13.30 -25.63
N VAL A 467 10.23 -13.57 -24.41
CA VAL A 467 9.39 -13.73 -23.21
C VAL A 467 9.45 -12.46 -22.36
N ASP A 468 8.38 -12.14 -21.66
CA ASP A 468 8.34 -10.98 -20.76
C ASP A 468 9.16 -11.23 -19.50
N LEU A 469 9.20 -12.48 -19.05
CA LEU A 469 9.97 -12.90 -17.88
C LEU A 469 10.59 -14.28 -18.09
N TYR A 470 11.89 -14.40 -17.85
CA TYR A 470 12.60 -15.67 -17.84
C TYR A 470 13.20 -15.96 -16.46
N LEU A 471 12.87 -17.11 -15.87
CA LEU A 471 13.23 -17.45 -14.50
C LEU A 471 14.19 -18.63 -14.44
N ILE A 472 15.19 -18.61 -13.56
CA ILE A 472 15.91 -19.84 -13.20
C ILE A 472 14.96 -20.75 -12.41
N HIS A 473 14.61 -21.94 -12.92
CA HIS A 473 13.50 -22.75 -12.37
C HIS A 473 13.82 -23.36 -10.99
N PHE A 474 15.05 -23.81 -10.77
CA PHE A 474 15.54 -24.22 -9.45
C PHE A 474 17.00 -23.81 -9.29
N PRO A 475 17.49 -23.59 -8.06
CA PRO A 475 18.92 -23.45 -7.78
C PRO A 475 19.66 -24.80 -7.85
N ILE A 476 19.39 -25.59 -8.90
CA ILE A 476 19.92 -26.95 -9.09
C ILE A 476 20.50 -27.03 -10.50
N ALA A 477 21.83 -27.15 -10.60
CA ALA A 477 22.49 -27.41 -11.87
C ALA A 477 22.59 -28.92 -12.10
N GLN A 478 22.03 -29.39 -13.21
CA GLN A 478 22.17 -30.77 -13.68
C GLN A 478 23.06 -30.82 -14.92
N LYS A 479 23.68 -31.98 -15.15
CA LYS A 479 24.43 -32.22 -16.38
C LYS A 479 23.54 -31.99 -17.60
N PHE A 480 24.14 -31.39 -18.62
CA PHE A 480 23.44 -31.03 -19.85
C PHE A 480 22.91 -32.25 -20.60
N VAL A 481 21.66 -32.15 -21.05
CA VAL A 481 21.01 -33.14 -21.93
C VAL A 481 20.70 -32.42 -23.25
N PRO A 482 21.27 -32.86 -24.39
CA PRO A 482 21.00 -32.24 -25.68
C PRO A 482 19.52 -32.31 -26.05
N ILE A 483 18.99 -31.22 -26.63
CA ILE A 483 17.56 -31.08 -26.95
C ILE A 483 17.09 -32.17 -27.91
N GLU A 484 17.92 -32.49 -28.90
CA GLU A 484 17.69 -33.54 -29.90
C GLU A 484 17.67 -34.95 -29.31
N ALA A 485 18.32 -35.15 -28.15
CA ALA A 485 18.29 -36.42 -27.45
C ALA A 485 16.99 -36.59 -26.65
N ARG A 486 16.58 -35.55 -25.91
CA ARG A 486 15.34 -35.57 -25.11
C ARG A 486 14.89 -34.17 -24.70
N TYR A 487 13.61 -33.86 -24.96
CA TYR A 487 13.00 -32.59 -24.57
C TYR A 487 11.50 -32.74 -24.22
N PRO A 488 11.03 -32.25 -23.04
CA PRO A 488 11.84 -31.70 -21.96
C PRO A 488 12.79 -32.78 -21.39
N PRO A 489 13.95 -32.39 -20.83
CA PRO A 489 14.96 -33.33 -20.35
C PRO A 489 14.62 -33.93 -18.97
N GLU A 490 13.66 -33.37 -18.23
CA GLU A 490 13.18 -33.87 -16.94
C GLU A 490 14.30 -33.96 -15.86
N TRP A 491 14.07 -34.74 -14.80
CA TRP A 491 14.98 -34.87 -13.65
C TRP A 491 16.04 -35.96 -13.81
N ILE A 492 15.70 -37.11 -14.38
CA ILE A 492 16.63 -38.23 -14.53
C ILE A 492 17.53 -37.95 -15.72
N HIS A 493 18.86 -38.02 -15.58
CA HIS A 493 19.80 -37.75 -16.69
C HIS A 493 19.73 -38.81 -17.79
N ASP A 494 19.87 -40.08 -17.41
CA ASP A 494 19.78 -41.24 -18.30
C ASP A 494 18.72 -42.21 -17.79
N PRO A 495 17.50 -42.19 -18.35
CA PRO A 495 16.43 -43.11 -17.98
C PRO A 495 16.72 -44.58 -18.29
N SER A 496 17.69 -44.86 -19.17
CA SER A 496 18.07 -46.21 -19.57
C SER A 496 19.18 -46.81 -18.70
N ALA A 497 19.78 -46.01 -17.81
CA ALA A 497 20.81 -46.48 -16.88
C ALA A 497 20.28 -47.58 -15.95
N ALA A 498 21.17 -48.45 -15.49
CA ALA A 498 20.80 -49.53 -14.56
C ALA A 498 20.22 -49.00 -13.23
N ALA A 499 20.62 -47.81 -12.81
CA ALA A 499 20.07 -47.08 -11.67
C ALA A 499 19.84 -45.62 -12.08
N PRO A 500 18.69 -45.31 -12.72
CA PRO A 500 18.40 -43.96 -13.17
C PRO A 500 18.36 -42.98 -12.00
N ARG A 501 19.01 -41.82 -12.17
CA ARG A 501 19.12 -40.78 -11.14
C ARG A 501 19.29 -39.40 -11.74
N MET A 502 19.17 -38.36 -10.92
CA MET A 502 19.70 -37.03 -11.24
C MET A 502 21.23 -37.08 -11.31
N GLU A 503 21.81 -36.29 -12.20
CA GLU A 503 23.26 -36.05 -12.20
C GLU A 503 23.51 -34.56 -12.09
N LEU A 504 24.04 -34.14 -10.93
CA LEU A 504 24.37 -32.75 -10.67
C LEU A 504 25.59 -32.33 -11.48
N ASP A 505 25.61 -31.06 -11.87
CA ASP A 505 26.76 -30.42 -12.50
C ASP A 505 27.48 -29.53 -11.49
N GLU A 506 28.56 -30.05 -10.91
CA GLU A 506 29.38 -29.35 -9.92
C GLU A 506 30.29 -28.27 -10.57
N GLY A 507 30.36 -28.22 -11.91
CA GLY A 507 31.26 -27.34 -12.64
C GLY A 507 30.66 -25.97 -12.98
N VAL A 508 29.47 -25.65 -12.48
CA VAL A 508 28.80 -24.36 -12.72
C VAL A 508 28.24 -23.77 -11.43
N THR A 509 28.49 -22.49 -11.24
CA THR A 509 27.96 -21.71 -10.10
C THR A 509 26.67 -21.00 -10.48
N TYR A 510 25.81 -20.73 -9.49
CA TYR A 510 24.59 -19.95 -9.70
C TYR A 510 24.88 -18.53 -10.23
N GLN A 511 26.02 -17.95 -9.86
CA GLN A 511 26.49 -16.67 -10.40
C GLN A 511 26.76 -16.72 -11.90
N GLN A 512 27.43 -17.78 -12.39
CA GLN A 512 27.68 -17.97 -13.82
C GLN A 512 26.38 -18.14 -14.59
N THR A 513 25.41 -18.91 -14.06
CA THR A 513 24.07 -19.00 -14.65
C THR A 513 23.39 -17.64 -14.68
N TRP A 514 23.44 -16.87 -13.59
CA TRP A 514 22.83 -15.53 -13.54
C TRP A 514 23.43 -14.60 -14.59
N GLN A 515 24.76 -14.52 -14.71
CA GLN A 515 25.43 -13.69 -15.72
C GLN A 515 25.02 -14.05 -17.15
N ALA A 516 24.80 -15.34 -17.43
CA ALA A 516 24.27 -15.77 -18.71
C ALA A 516 22.79 -15.40 -18.91
N MET A 517 21.97 -15.40 -17.85
CA MET A 517 20.61 -14.83 -17.88
C MET A 517 20.64 -13.32 -18.18
N GLU A 518 21.62 -12.58 -17.65
CA GLU A 518 21.79 -11.16 -17.98
C GLU A 518 22.15 -10.95 -19.45
N ALA A 519 22.99 -11.82 -20.03
CA ALA A 519 23.29 -11.79 -21.46
C ALA A 519 22.03 -12.06 -22.32
N ALA A 520 21.19 -13.00 -21.90
CA ALA A 520 19.91 -13.25 -22.56
C ALA A 520 18.94 -12.06 -22.47
N HIS A 521 18.98 -11.31 -21.35
CA HIS A 521 18.25 -10.06 -21.21
C HIS A 521 18.78 -8.97 -22.15
N ASP A 522 20.10 -8.77 -22.19
CA ASP A 522 20.75 -7.77 -23.07
C ASP A 522 20.49 -8.08 -24.55
N ALA A 523 20.41 -9.36 -24.93
CA ALA A 523 20.05 -9.81 -26.27
C ALA A 523 18.57 -9.59 -26.63
N GLY A 524 17.74 -9.13 -25.69
CA GLY A 524 16.32 -8.85 -25.89
C GLY A 524 15.41 -10.08 -25.95
N LEU A 525 15.97 -11.28 -25.71
CA LEU A 525 15.24 -12.56 -25.71
C LEU A 525 14.31 -12.69 -24.49
N ALA A 526 14.69 -12.06 -23.38
CA ALA A 526 13.86 -11.92 -22.17
C ALA A 526 13.80 -10.45 -21.74
N LYS A 527 12.60 -9.87 -21.62
CA LYS A 527 12.45 -8.47 -21.17
C LYS A 527 12.84 -8.29 -19.71
N HIS A 528 12.55 -9.30 -18.88
CA HIS A 528 12.92 -9.34 -17.48
C HIS A 528 13.46 -10.72 -17.11
N ILE A 529 14.30 -10.77 -16.08
CA ILE A 529 14.86 -12.01 -15.55
C ILE A 529 14.65 -12.11 -14.04
N GLY A 530 14.60 -13.34 -13.54
CA GLY A 530 14.37 -13.63 -12.13
C GLY A 530 14.68 -15.08 -11.78
N PHE A 531 14.14 -15.54 -10.66
CA PHE A 531 14.41 -16.88 -10.16
C PHE A 531 13.19 -17.49 -9.46
N CYS A 532 13.20 -18.81 -9.40
CA CYS A 532 12.26 -19.61 -8.65
C CYS A 532 12.95 -20.30 -7.47
N ASN A 533 12.19 -20.64 -6.43
CA ASN A 533 12.61 -21.62 -5.41
C ASN A 533 13.92 -21.30 -4.66
N ILE A 534 14.18 -20.02 -4.36
CA ILE A 534 15.34 -19.63 -3.54
C ILE A 534 14.90 -18.94 -2.23
N GLY A 535 15.76 -19.04 -1.20
CA GLY A 535 15.56 -18.44 0.11
C GLY A 535 16.16 -17.04 0.26
N THR A 536 16.05 -16.48 1.47
CA THR A 536 16.53 -15.11 1.77
C THR A 536 18.04 -14.94 1.64
N LEU A 537 18.81 -15.99 1.96
CA LEU A 537 20.28 -15.97 1.84
C LEU A 537 20.70 -15.89 0.38
N GLN A 538 20.11 -16.71 -0.48
CA GLN A 538 20.40 -16.73 -1.91
C GLN A 538 20.00 -15.40 -2.58
N ILE A 539 18.89 -14.78 -2.19
CA ILE A 539 18.55 -13.42 -2.66
C ILE A 539 19.67 -12.45 -2.33
N ARG A 540 20.18 -12.45 -1.09
CA ARG A 540 21.30 -11.58 -0.69
C ARG A 540 22.55 -11.85 -1.51
N GLN A 541 22.85 -13.12 -1.81
CA GLN A 541 24.01 -13.49 -2.61
C GLN A 541 23.88 -12.99 -4.05
N VAL A 542 22.75 -13.25 -4.72
CA VAL A 542 22.52 -12.79 -6.10
C VAL A 542 22.67 -11.28 -6.22
N LEU A 543 22.11 -10.52 -5.27
CA LEU A 543 22.20 -9.06 -5.28
C LEU A 543 23.62 -8.51 -5.14
N GLN A 544 24.61 -9.31 -4.72
CA GLN A 544 26.01 -8.86 -4.64
C GLN A 544 26.70 -8.83 -6.01
N TYR A 545 26.28 -9.67 -6.95
CA TYR A 545 26.92 -9.80 -8.26
C TYR A 545 26.01 -9.51 -9.45
N ALA A 546 24.70 -9.35 -9.22
CA ALA A 546 23.74 -9.01 -10.26
C ALA A 546 23.95 -7.58 -10.77
N ARG A 547 24.31 -7.44 -12.03
CA ARG A 547 24.25 -6.16 -12.77
C ARG A 547 22.80 -5.85 -13.13
N VAL A 548 22.08 -6.82 -13.67
CA VAL A 548 20.64 -6.72 -13.93
C VAL A 548 19.94 -7.26 -12.68
N LYS A 549 19.27 -6.39 -11.95
CA LYS A 549 18.59 -6.78 -10.72
C LYS A 549 17.42 -7.75 -11.02
N PRO A 550 17.29 -8.88 -10.29
CA PRO A 550 16.16 -9.79 -10.47
C PRO A 550 14.83 -9.07 -10.31
N ALA A 551 13.92 -9.24 -11.26
CA ALA A 551 12.62 -8.58 -11.24
C ALA A 551 11.59 -9.35 -10.39
N VAL A 552 11.64 -10.69 -10.46
CA VAL A 552 10.64 -11.57 -9.84
C VAL A 552 11.29 -12.75 -9.12
N LEU A 553 10.75 -13.07 -7.95
CA LEU A 553 10.93 -14.31 -7.20
C LEU A 553 9.63 -15.12 -7.31
N GLN A 554 9.68 -16.31 -7.92
CA GLN A 554 8.54 -17.21 -7.95
C GLN A 554 8.70 -18.35 -6.92
N VAL A 555 7.76 -18.48 -5.97
CA VAL A 555 7.87 -19.47 -4.87
C VAL A 555 6.51 -20.08 -4.50
N GLU A 556 6.56 -21.26 -3.88
CA GLU A 556 5.38 -21.88 -3.28
C GLU A 556 4.84 -20.99 -2.17
N MET A 557 3.57 -20.58 -2.23
CA MET A 557 3.00 -19.76 -1.17
C MET A 557 1.49 -19.94 -1.08
N HIS A 558 1.06 -20.35 0.11
CA HIS A 558 -0.33 -20.57 0.51
C HIS A 558 -0.41 -20.43 2.05
N PRO A 559 -1.60 -20.36 2.66
CA PRO A 559 -1.75 -20.20 4.11
C PRO A 559 -0.92 -21.14 5.00
N GLN A 560 -0.69 -22.40 4.58
CA GLN A 560 0.18 -23.33 5.33
C GLN A 560 1.70 -23.08 5.16
N LEU A 561 2.10 -22.23 4.22
CA LEU A 561 3.47 -21.84 3.90
C LEU A 561 3.54 -20.34 3.57
N THR A 562 3.40 -19.50 4.60
CA THR A 562 3.24 -18.05 4.44
C THR A 562 4.52 -17.34 4.01
N GLN A 563 5.68 -17.83 4.44
CA GLN A 563 7.02 -17.29 4.14
C GLN A 563 7.17 -15.78 4.39
N GLN A 564 6.63 -15.25 5.50
CA GLN A 564 6.59 -13.81 5.79
C GLN A 564 7.96 -13.12 5.72
N ARG A 565 9.04 -13.78 6.18
CA ARG A 565 10.41 -13.24 6.12
C ARG A 565 10.92 -13.12 4.68
N LEU A 566 10.62 -14.11 3.83
CA LEU A 566 11.00 -14.12 2.42
C LEU A 566 10.26 -13.01 1.65
N LEU A 567 8.95 -12.88 1.88
CA LEU A 567 8.14 -11.83 1.27
C LEU A 567 8.65 -10.43 1.64
N ARG A 568 9.02 -10.22 2.91
CA ARG A 568 9.63 -8.96 3.37
C ARG A 568 10.96 -8.69 2.69
N MET A 569 11.86 -9.67 2.67
CA MET A 569 13.18 -9.56 2.03
C MET A 569 13.06 -9.21 0.54
N ALA A 570 12.17 -9.88 -0.20
CA ALA A 570 11.93 -9.61 -1.60
C ALA A 570 11.41 -8.17 -1.81
N ARG A 571 10.42 -7.74 -1.01
CA ARG A 571 9.85 -6.39 -1.07
C ARG A 571 10.89 -5.30 -0.78
N GLU A 572 11.64 -5.42 0.31
CA GLU A 572 12.72 -4.49 0.66
C GLU A 572 13.80 -4.44 -0.42
N SER A 573 14.02 -5.56 -1.11
CA SER A 573 14.92 -5.65 -2.24
C SER A 573 14.28 -5.21 -3.55
N GLY A 574 13.04 -4.71 -3.59
CA GLY A 574 12.36 -4.31 -4.84
C GLY A 574 12.15 -5.45 -5.86
N ILE A 575 12.05 -6.69 -5.37
CA ILE A 575 11.78 -7.90 -6.16
C ILE A 575 10.30 -8.26 -5.96
N GLN A 576 9.55 -8.43 -7.05
CA GLN A 576 8.16 -8.85 -6.94
C GLN A 576 8.04 -10.34 -6.67
N VAL A 577 7.03 -10.74 -5.89
CA VAL A 577 6.80 -12.15 -5.56
C VAL A 577 5.63 -12.70 -6.37
N MET A 578 5.87 -13.80 -7.08
CA MET A 578 4.84 -14.58 -7.76
C MET A 578 4.66 -15.91 -7.04
N ALA A 579 3.46 -16.13 -6.51
CA ALA A 579 3.11 -17.30 -5.70
C ALA A 579 2.54 -18.42 -6.60
N PHE A 580 3.13 -19.61 -6.55
CA PHE A 580 2.55 -20.83 -7.13
C PHE A 580 1.92 -21.72 -6.05
N SER A 581 1.11 -22.69 -6.48
CA SER A 581 0.34 -23.58 -5.61
C SER A 581 -0.54 -22.84 -4.61
N ASN A 582 -1.20 -21.77 -5.06
CA ASN A 582 -2.00 -20.89 -4.20
C ASN A 582 -3.10 -21.63 -3.40
N LEU A 583 -3.56 -22.79 -3.89
CA LEU A 583 -4.58 -23.63 -3.26
C LEU A 583 -4.01 -24.75 -2.36
N GLY A 584 -2.69 -24.78 -2.15
CA GLY A 584 -2.01 -25.77 -1.32
C GLY A 584 -1.98 -27.18 -1.91
N ALA A 585 -2.37 -28.16 -1.09
CA ALA A 585 -2.18 -29.59 -1.31
C ALA A 585 -2.72 -30.15 -2.64
N SER A 586 -3.80 -29.59 -3.20
CA SER A 586 -4.57 -30.25 -4.27
C SER A 586 -3.76 -30.63 -5.51
N SER A 587 -2.72 -29.85 -5.86
CA SER A 587 -1.86 -30.17 -7.01
C SER A 587 -0.90 -31.32 -6.75
N TYR A 588 -0.69 -31.70 -5.49
CA TYR A 588 0.32 -32.67 -5.04
C TYR A 588 -0.27 -34.01 -4.60
N VAL A 589 -1.60 -34.09 -4.43
CA VAL A 589 -2.30 -35.33 -4.04
C VAL A 589 -2.09 -36.43 -5.08
N GLU A 590 -2.26 -36.12 -6.37
CA GLU A 590 -2.04 -37.08 -7.48
C GLU A 590 -0.59 -37.55 -7.59
N LEU A 591 0.35 -36.80 -7.00
CA LEU A 591 1.79 -37.12 -7.00
C LEU A 591 2.21 -37.90 -5.74
N GLY A 592 1.28 -38.19 -4.82
CA GLY A 592 1.59 -38.84 -3.54
C GLY A 592 2.36 -37.94 -2.55
N MET A 593 2.48 -36.64 -2.84
CA MET A 593 3.26 -35.68 -2.04
C MET A 593 2.41 -34.92 -1.00
N ALA A 594 1.08 -35.11 -1.05
CA ALA A 594 0.12 -34.54 -0.11
C ALA A 594 -1.06 -35.49 0.09
N GLN A 595 -1.75 -35.36 1.23
CA GLN A 595 -2.98 -36.09 1.52
C GLN A 595 -4.22 -35.25 1.20
N PRO A 596 -5.35 -35.86 0.77
CA PRO A 596 -6.60 -35.14 0.52
C PRO A 596 -7.08 -34.29 1.71
N ALA A 597 -6.82 -34.77 2.94
CA ALA A 597 -7.17 -34.07 4.18
C ALA A 597 -6.39 -32.77 4.41
N GLU A 598 -5.26 -32.56 3.71
CA GLU A 598 -4.47 -31.32 3.78
C GLU A 598 -5.07 -30.19 2.92
N SER A 599 -6.20 -30.42 2.24
CA SER A 599 -6.83 -29.45 1.35
C SER A 599 -7.28 -28.19 2.07
N LEU A 600 -6.70 -27.04 1.68
CA LEU A 600 -7.11 -25.73 2.15
C LEU A 600 -8.52 -25.33 1.68
N LEU A 601 -9.01 -25.91 0.58
CA LEU A 601 -10.35 -25.64 0.05
C LEU A 601 -11.46 -26.13 0.98
N THR A 602 -11.17 -27.12 1.83
CA THR A 602 -12.10 -27.71 2.80
C THR A 602 -11.75 -27.36 4.24
N HIS A 603 -10.74 -26.52 4.46
CA HIS A 603 -10.29 -26.14 5.80
C HIS A 603 -11.32 -25.23 6.48
N GLU A 604 -11.66 -25.51 7.75
CA GLU A 604 -12.74 -24.82 8.48
C GLU A 604 -12.53 -23.30 8.54
N ALA A 605 -11.31 -22.85 8.84
CA ALA A 605 -10.98 -21.42 8.87
C ALA A 605 -11.21 -20.75 7.49
N VAL A 606 -10.83 -21.40 6.38
CA VAL A 606 -11.03 -20.87 5.03
C VAL A 606 -12.50 -20.83 4.69
N ALA A 607 -13.26 -21.88 5.05
CA ALA A 607 -14.70 -21.95 4.85
C ALA A 607 -15.45 -20.87 5.66
N ALA A 608 -15.02 -20.60 6.89
CA ALA A 608 -15.58 -19.54 7.73
C ALA A 608 -15.36 -18.16 7.12
N VAL A 609 -14.14 -17.86 6.65
CA VAL A 609 -13.83 -16.62 5.93
C VAL A 609 -14.66 -16.51 4.65
N ALA A 610 -14.70 -17.56 3.84
CA ALA A 610 -15.46 -17.63 2.59
C ALA A 610 -16.94 -17.30 2.78
N LYS A 611 -17.55 -17.87 3.83
CA LYS A 611 -18.93 -17.55 4.22
C LYS A 611 -19.10 -16.08 4.64
N ARG A 612 -18.17 -15.54 5.41
CA ARG A 612 -18.21 -14.15 5.91
C ARG A 612 -18.17 -13.13 4.78
N VAL A 613 -17.30 -13.36 3.79
CA VAL A 613 -17.10 -12.42 2.66
C VAL A 613 -17.98 -12.73 1.44
N GLY A 614 -18.79 -13.79 1.50
CA GLY A 614 -19.67 -14.19 0.40
C GLY A 614 -18.91 -14.59 -0.87
N ARG A 615 -17.81 -15.35 -0.74
CA ARG A 615 -16.97 -15.82 -1.85
C ARG A 615 -16.63 -17.30 -1.70
N THR A 616 -16.04 -17.92 -2.71
CA THR A 616 -15.60 -19.32 -2.62
C THR A 616 -14.31 -19.45 -1.80
N PRO A 617 -14.02 -20.64 -1.22
CA PRO A 617 -12.73 -20.91 -0.58
C PRO A 617 -11.53 -20.64 -1.52
N ALA A 618 -11.66 -20.95 -2.81
CA ALA A 618 -10.61 -20.67 -3.79
C ALA A 618 -10.36 -19.16 -3.95
N GLN A 619 -11.42 -18.36 -4.08
CA GLN A 619 -11.31 -16.91 -4.14
C GLN A 619 -10.68 -16.32 -2.87
N VAL A 620 -11.03 -16.83 -1.69
CA VAL A 620 -10.39 -16.41 -0.42
C VAL A 620 -8.88 -16.68 -0.43
N LEU A 621 -8.46 -17.88 -0.82
CA LEU A 621 -7.05 -18.25 -0.86
C LEU A 621 -6.26 -17.41 -1.87
N LEU A 622 -6.83 -17.16 -3.05
CA LEU A 622 -6.21 -16.32 -4.07
C LEU A 622 -6.17 -14.85 -3.64
N ARG A 623 -7.26 -14.35 -3.06
CA ARG A 623 -7.34 -12.97 -2.55
C ARG A 623 -6.35 -12.73 -1.41
N TRP A 624 -6.15 -13.72 -0.54
CA TRP A 624 -5.13 -13.66 0.50
C TRP A 624 -3.73 -13.45 -0.10
N GLY A 625 -3.38 -14.15 -1.18
CA GLY A 625 -2.12 -13.91 -1.90
C GLY A 625 -2.05 -12.50 -2.48
N VAL A 626 -3.08 -12.10 -3.23
CA VAL A 626 -3.19 -10.78 -3.87
C VAL A 626 -3.07 -9.64 -2.84
N GLN A 627 -3.75 -9.71 -1.69
CA GLN A 627 -3.68 -8.69 -0.64
C GLN A 627 -2.32 -8.61 0.07
N ARG A 628 -1.54 -9.69 0.06
CA ARG A 628 -0.15 -9.69 0.53
C ARG A 628 0.80 -9.03 -0.48
N GLY A 629 0.29 -8.60 -1.62
CA GLY A 629 1.06 -7.94 -2.68
C GLY A 629 1.83 -8.93 -3.55
N THR A 630 1.35 -10.17 -3.69
CA THR A 630 1.93 -11.15 -4.61
C THR A 630 1.12 -11.26 -5.90
N VAL A 631 1.75 -11.80 -6.94
CA VAL A 631 1.05 -12.33 -8.12
C VAL A 631 0.58 -13.76 -7.82
N VAL A 632 -0.63 -14.13 -8.24
CA VAL A 632 -1.14 -15.51 -8.12
C VAL A 632 -1.33 -16.13 -9.50
N ILE A 633 -1.04 -17.42 -9.63
CA ILE A 633 -1.10 -18.14 -10.91
C ILE A 633 -1.86 -19.48 -10.79
N PRO A 634 -3.17 -19.43 -10.42
CA PRO A 634 -3.96 -20.65 -10.33
C PRO A 634 -4.07 -21.36 -11.67
N LYS A 635 -4.16 -22.69 -11.61
CA LYS A 635 -4.44 -23.56 -12.77
C LYS A 635 -5.90 -24.03 -12.72
N THR A 636 -6.60 -23.93 -13.85
CA THR A 636 -7.91 -24.54 -14.04
C THR A 636 -8.13 -24.94 -15.50
N SER A 637 -8.78 -26.07 -15.74
CA SER A 637 -9.30 -26.47 -17.06
C SER A 637 -10.81 -26.26 -17.18
N LYS A 638 -11.46 -25.78 -16.12
CA LYS A 638 -12.91 -25.55 -16.06
C LYS A 638 -13.24 -24.11 -16.42
N PRO A 639 -14.05 -23.84 -17.47
CA PRO A 639 -14.39 -22.49 -17.91
C PRO A 639 -14.99 -21.60 -16.82
N GLU A 640 -15.88 -22.15 -16.00
CA GLU A 640 -16.54 -21.43 -14.90
C GLU A 640 -15.54 -20.91 -13.85
N ARG A 641 -14.43 -21.63 -13.64
CA ARG A 641 -13.38 -21.24 -12.69
C ARG A 641 -12.43 -20.18 -13.24
N LEU A 642 -12.36 -19.98 -14.56
CA LEU A 642 -11.54 -18.92 -15.16
C LEU A 642 -12.05 -17.55 -14.68
N GLY A 643 -13.36 -17.32 -14.80
CA GLY A 643 -14.01 -16.09 -14.32
C GLY A 643 -13.92 -15.95 -12.80
N GLU A 644 -14.17 -17.03 -12.05
CA GLU A 644 -14.07 -17.05 -10.59
C GLU A 644 -12.67 -16.62 -10.10
N ASN A 645 -11.61 -17.18 -10.69
CA ASN A 645 -10.22 -16.90 -10.33
C ASN A 645 -9.76 -15.48 -10.72
N LEU A 646 -10.42 -14.83 -11.67
CA LEU A 646 -10.18 -13.41 -12.00
C LEU A 646 -10.98 -12.45 -11.11
N SER A 647 -12.11 -12.93 -10.56
CA SER A 647 -13.04 -12.14 -9.75
C SER A 647 -12.54 -12.06 -8.31
N LEU A 648 -11.37 -11.43 -8.14
CA LEU A 648 -10.66 -11.27 -6.86
C LEU A 648 -10.56 -9.83 -6.40
N PHE A 649 -10.93 -8.88 -7.27
CA PHE A 649 -10.75 -7.48 -6.97
C PHE A 649 -11.99 -6.94 -6.27
N ASP A 650 -13.19 -7.28 -6.69
CA ASP A 650 -14.47 -6.80 -6.15
C ASP A 650 -14.75 -7.05 -4.64
N PHE A 651 -13.87 -7.70 -3.90
CA PHE A 651 -13.94 -7.85 -2.44
C PHE A 651 -12.55 -7.75 -1.79
N ALA A 652 -12.53 -7.63 -0.46
CA ALA A 652 -11.32 -7.70 0.35
C ALA A 652 -11.56 -8.56 1.61
N LEU A 653 -10.50 -9.21 2.06
CA LEU A 653 -10.41 -9.87 3.36
C LEU A 653 -10.05 -8.81 4.41
N GLY A 654 -10.81 -8.78 5.50
CA GLY A 654 -10.50 -7.90 6.64
C GLY A 654 -9.26 -8.38 7.40
N ASP A 655 -8.76 -7.56 8.32
CA ASP A 655 -7.54 -7.88 9.09
C ASP A 655 -7.72 -9.16 9.93
N GLU A 656 -8.90 -9.41 10.49
CA GLU A 656 -9.21 -10.68 11.17
C GLU A 656 -9.15 -11.89 10.22
N ASP A 657 -9.69 -11.76 9.02
CA ASP A 657 -9.69 -12.84 8.03
C ASP A 657 -8.25 -13.13 7.57
N MET A 658 -7.48 -12.06 7.31
CA MET A 658 -6.06 -12.16 6.96
C MET A 658 -5.26 -12.82 8.10
N ALA A 659 -5.48 -12.42 9.35
CA ALA A 659 -4.81 -12.99 10.52
C ALA A 659 -5.19 -14.47 10.73
N ALA A 660 -6.46 -14.83 10.55
CA ALA A 660 -6.92 -16.21 10.64
C ALA A 660 -6.25 -17.11 9.59
N LEU A 661 -6.10 -16.62 8.35
CA LEU A 661 -5.42 -17.34 7.28
C LEU A 661 -3.90 -17.40 7.49
N ASP A 662 -3.27 -16.31 7.94
CA ASP A 662 -1.85 -16.29 8.29
C ASP A 662 -1.54 -17.25 9.46
N GLY A 663 -2.48 -17.42 10.39
CA GLY A 663 -2.40 -18.36 11.51
C GLY A 663 -2.38 -19.84 11.10
N LEU A 664 -2.73 -20.16 9.85
CA LEU A 664 -2.65 -21.54 9.33
C LEU A 664 -1.21 -21.98 9.01
N ASN A 665 -0.23 -21.09 9.14
CA ASN A 665 1.15 -21.38 8.80
C ASN A 665 1.70 -22.56 9.60
N ALA A 666 2.00 -23.65 8.90
CA ALA A 666 2.65 -24.83 9.45
C ALA A 666 4.06 -25.05 8.86
N ASN A 667 4.55 -24.09 8.07
CA ASN A 667 5.74 -24.24 7.21
C ASN A 667 5.67 -25.50 6.33
N ARG A 668 4.45 -25.89 5.92
CA ARG A 668 4.24 -27.09 5.10
C ARG A 668 4.56 -26.78 3.65
N ARG A 669 5.71 -27.25 3.20
CA ARG A 669 6.15 -27.17 1.79
C ARG A 669 5.89 -28.47 1.07
N TYR A 670 5.30 -28.40 -0.12
CA TYR A 670 5.03 -29.54 -0.99
C TYR A 670 6.10 -29.69 -2.07
N ASN A 671 6.56 -28.59 -2.69
CA ASN A 671 7.60 -28.58 -3.71
C ASN A 671 8.99 -28.41 -3.06
N ASP A 672 9.45 -29.48 -2.41
CA ASP A 672 10.75 -29.54 -1.74
C ASP A 672 11.66 -30.62 -2.35
N PRO A 673 12.67 -30.23 -3.16
CA PRO A 673 13.64 -31.15 -3.72
C PRO A 673 14.40 -31.98 -2.67
N GLY A 674 14.57 -31.48 -1.44
CA GLY A 674 15.16 -32.25 -0.34
C GLY A 674 14.29 -33.43 0.10
N HIS A 675 13.00 -33.39 -0.20
CA HIS A 675 12.06 -34.45 0.12
C HIS A 675 11.77 -35.35 -1.08
N PHE A 676 11.35 -34.79 -2.21
CA PHE A 676 10.86 -35.60 -3.33
C PHE A 676 11.97 -36.19 -4.21
N CYS A 677 13.15 -35.54 -4.32
CA CYS A 677 14.18 -36.00 -5.26
C CYS A 677 14.81 -37.33 -4.83
N GLU A 678 14.97 -37.56 -3.53
CA GLU A 678 15.54 -38.82 -3.04
C GLU A 678 14.64 -39.99 -3.40
N ALA A 679 13.34 -39.88 -3.14
CA ALA A 679 12.37 -40.92 -3.42
C ALA A 679 12.10 -41.10 -4.93
N ALA A 680 11.98 -40.01 -5.69
CA ALA A 680 11.56 -40.05 -7.09
C ALA A 680 12.73 -40.19 -8.08
N PHE A 681 13.89 -39.63 -7.75
CA PHE A 681 15.03 -39.48 -8.66
C PHE A 681 16.35 -39.93 -8.06
N ASN A 682 16.29 -40.69 -6.96
CA ASN A 682 17.41 -41.38 -6.34
C ASN A 682 18.57 -40.44 -5.97
N THR A 683 18.26 -39.19 -5.63
CA THR A 683 19.24 -38.13 -5.33
C THR A 683 18.70 -37.17 -4.28
N PHE A 684 19.37 -37.03 -3.15
CA PHE A 684 19.03 -36.04 -2.11
C PHE A 684 19.53 -34.64 -2.51
N CYS A 685 18.63 -33.64 -2.55
CA CYS A 685 18.96 -32.28 -3.02
C CYS A 685 18.24 -31.19 -2.19
N PRO A 686 18.67 -30.91 -0.95
CA PRO A 686 17.96 -30.01 -0.03
C PRO A 686 18.30 -28.54 -0.29
N ILE A 687 17.52 -27.86 -1.14
CA ILE A 687 17.81 -26.45 -1.50
C ILE A 687 17.34 -25.41 -0.47
N TYR A 688 16.58 -25.83 0.55
CA TYR A 688 15.98 -24.96 1.56
C TYR A 688 16.63 -25.08 2.95
N ASP A 689 17.53 -26.05 3.12
CA ASP A 689 18.36 -26.25 4.32
C ASP A 689 19.69 -25.50 4.16
#